data_AF-A0AAU5H8C5-F1
#
_entry.id   AF-A0AAU5H8C5-F1
#
_cell.length_a   1.000
_cell.length_b   1.000
_cell.length_c   1.000
_cell.angle_alpha   90.00
_cell.angle_beta   90.00
_cell.angle_gamma   90.00
#
_symmetry.space_group_name_H-M   'P 1'
#
loop_
_entity.id
_entity.type
_entity.pdbx_description
1 polymer ?
#
loop_
_entity_poly.entity_id
_entity_poly.type
_entity_poly.pdbx_seq_one_letter_code
_entity_poly.pdbx_strand_id
1 'polypeptide(L)'
;MARMTVERLERRLMEAADLLRGSLEPAEYAPVIGALLHLKQANDRYGDTLPKAARWARLTEASDGLPAEERLRAVFAALANEGPQSAEAASLPPGGTTKRSHAGMTRVIEHFGRLRLGDDDLAHPDVLGDAFESLLRWSADAASRKGGEFYTPRGVVRLLTALGRPGAGMRVYDPCVGTGGMLIDARRYVRDHGGDAGSLFLAGQDANSGCLLLASLNMQLHGAERYSLTQGDALTHPKAPGDGFDLVVSNPPFSMDYSLAVVPHAAERMPYGTTSERGKADLMFLQHMLHMAQGRNGSVVTVMPQGVLFRGAGEREIRTRLLDADLIEAVIALSPNLFYGTGIPACVLVLRAAQRPESRHRGRVLFINAEGEYCAGRAQNVLLPEHVEKIAATFHSRTEVPGFSKFVTRETLTENADNLTVHRYVRHEAATERQDLRAHLEGGMPAVEVAAAKPLLDAYGVQPTDLFQERAGDSEYLDFRARGERPDTRTLTRMAHTRESTLWEAFDKAWESVTAQISAAFRFDSSSVPGQPGRVPWAALRTAVADTVRMPLAQIGLLDSYAVDGLVEDWLGQSEATYRTLAARGFAAVVDDWCADVDDRLTAARPRGRYELDTALEHPVVPALLPGFLSELSAARERADELSAQLKDAKAAEEQGEADLYSDVLAGLPALRRARSAAVRRVRELEADMPLEEARRALDAEGARAVVLGVLRDDLSGRLTRILGERRSEFTALYEAWDAKYGLSFQEIEGRLPGFSATSRALRQTPWSQQSGVDPRHRDAELLFNVIEAEGAIKGEIAKLDIKQHFALLPVLDAVDGRSSDVERLSLGDVVLSLTRGAAGPSSTDTSGLPVIWPSNMTGAGLDLTNLRYLIGSGRVGHRLAPGDVLLGGLRRSDRIGRAYRVAVWRGELPEATHSPHVLHLIPDPARLLPDYLAAWLRHPLVRRRVEALTTASPTSLDRDLLNSDIELPGLEAQQRLVDEIARLAAEQADRRIQHDKAVRIREGLAGRLLGGPLDF
;
A
#
# COMPACT_ATOMS: atom_id res chain seq x y z
N MET A 1 34.82 -4.87 13.84
CA MET A 1 33.58 -4.36 14.49
C MET A 1 32.67 -3.86 13.39
N ALA A 2 31.39 -4.19 13.46
CA ALA A 2 30.43 -3.82 12.42
C ALA A 2 30.18 -2.30 12.39
N ARG A 3 30.13 -1.73 11.19
CA ARG A 3 29.90 -0.30 10.97
C ARG A 3 28.42 0.06 11.20
N MET A 4 28.15 1.33 11.46
CA MET A 4 26.82 1.89 11.64
C MET A 4 26.13 2.02 10.28
N THR A 5 25.03 1.31 10.07
CA THR A 5 24.13 1.46 8.91
C THR A 5 23.00 2.43 9.23
N VAL A 6 22.22 2.81 8.21
CA VAL A 6 21.03 3.66 8.39
C VAL A 6 20.05 2.99 9.36
N GLU A 7 19.72 1.73 9.15
CA GLU A 7 18.74 0.95 9.94
C GLU A 7 19.21 0.77 11.40
N ARG A 8 20.51 0.50 11.58
CA ARG A 8 21.10 0.38 12.92
C ARG A 8 21.02 1.71 13.66
N LEU A 9 21.39 2.81 13.00
CA LEU A 9 21.32 4.14 13.60
C LEU A 9 19.87 4.55 13.88
N GLU A 10 18.96 4.35 12.94
CA GLU A 10 17.51 4.52 13.09
C GLU A 10 16.98 3.88 14.38
N ARG A 11 17.37 2.63 14.64
CA ARG A 11 17.02 1.91 15.87
C ARG A 11 17.59 2.58 17.11
N ARG A 12 18.87 3.02 17.07
CA ARG A 12 19.51 3.76 18.18
C ARG A 12 18.84 5.11 18.43
N LEU A 13 18.39 5.80 17.39
CA LEU A 13 17.64 7.05 17.52
C LEU A 13 16.26 6.81 18.14
N MET A 14 15.59 5.70 17.79
CA MET A 14 14.34 5.30 18.43
C MET A 14 14.50 4.92 19.89
N GLU A 15 15.57 4.19 20.24
CA GLU A 15 15.92 3.91 21.64
C GLU A 15 16.14 5.21 22.43
N ALA A 16 16.83 6.19 21.84
CA ALA A 16 16.99 7.52 22.44
C ALA A 16 15.65 8.25 22.61
N ALA A 17 14.76 8.18 21.61
CA ALA A 17 13.42 8.76 21.69
C ALA A 17 12.56 8.10 22.77
N ASP A 18 12.63 6.77 22.92
CA ASP A 18 11.93 6.02 23.96
C ASP A 18 12.36 6.42 25.37
N LEU A 19 13.65 6.74 25.57
CA LEU A 19 14.17 7.24 26.85
C LEU A 19 13.61 8.62 27.25
N LEU A 20 13.18 9.41 26.27
CA LEU A 20 12.60 10.75 26.47
C LEU A 20 11.06 10.73 26.45
N ARG A 21 10.47 9.66 25.89
CA ARG A 21 9.02 9.52 25.73
C ARG A 21 8.32 9.55 27.11
N GLY A 22 7.22 10.29 27.18
CA GLY A 22 6.45 10.52 28.41
C GLY A 22 6.95 11.69 29.26
N SER A 23 8.17 12.20 29.01
CA SER A 23 8.66 13.48 29.56
C SER A 23 8.68 14.59 28.52
N LEU A 24 8.90 14.26 27.25
CA LEU A 24 8.91 15.18 26.11
C LEU A 24 7.98 14.68 25.01
N GLU A 25 7.33 15.62 24.33
CA GLU A 25 6.58 15.35 23.10
C GLU A 25 7.54 15.22 21.89
N PRO A 26 7.11 14.60 20.77
CA PRO A 26 7.94 14.42 19.57
C PRO A 26 8.61 15.68 19.03
N ALA A 27 7.88 16.80 18.98
CA ALA A 27 8.42 18.08 18.56
C ALA A 27 9.53 18.61 19.49
N GLU A 28 9.56 18.16 20.75
CA GLU A 28 10.52 18.63 21.75
C GLU A 28 11.76 17.74 21.85
N TYR A 29 11.65 16.42 21.67
CA TYR A 29 12.80 15.53 21.74
C TYR A 29 13.59 15.43 20.43
N ALA A 30 12.98 15.63 19.26
CA ALA A 30 13.68 15.50 17.98
C ALA A 30 14.87 16.46 17.84
N PRO A 31 14.76 17.76 18.21
CA PRO A 31 15.90 18.67 18.22
C PRO A 31 17.00 18.25 19.18
N VAL A 32 16.65 17.72 20.35
CA VAL A 32 17.62 17.25 21.35
C VAL A 32 18.42 16.07 20.83
N ILE A 33 17.74 15.07 20.25
CA ILE A 33 18.37 13.89 19.68
C ILE A 33 19.25 14.26 18.48
N GLY A 34 18.76 15.12 17.59
CA GLY A 34 19.53 15.61 16.44
C GLY A 34 20.79 16.37 16.84
N ALA A 35 20.69 17.22 17.86
CA ALA A 35 21.83 17.96 18.38
C ALA A 35 22.86 17.00 19.01
N LEU A 36 22.44 16.05 19.86
CA LEU A 36 23.33 15.05 20.44
C LEU A 36 23.99 14.16 19.39
N LEU A 37 23.25 13.80 18.33
CA LEU A 37 23.78 13.06 17.20
C LEU A 37 24.90 13.84 16.50
N HIS A 38 24.65 15.11 16.16
CA HIS A 38 25.65 15.98 15.54
C HIS A 38 26.88 16.18 16.43
N LEU A 39 26.67 16.47 17.72
CA LEU A 39 27.76 16.66 18.67
C LEU A 39 28.59 15.37 18.83
N LYS A 40 27.94 14.22 18.92
CA LYS A 40 28.65 12.93 19.04
C LYS A 40 29.47 12.64 17.79
N GLN A 41 28.91 12.89 16.61
CA GLN A 41 29.65 12.78 15.36
C GLN A 41 30.84 13.73 15.31
N ALA A 42 30.65 15.01 15.62
CA ALA A 42 31.74 15.99 15.66
C ALA A 42 32.85 15.53 16.63
N ASN A 43 32.48 15.05 17.82
CA ASN A 43 33.43 14.53 18.79
C ASN A 43 34.21 13.33 18.28
N ASP A 44 33.56 12.38 17.61
CA ASP A 44 34.24 11.18 17.11
C ASP A 44 35.11 11.46 15.88
N ARG A 45 34.69 12.42 15.05
CA ARG A 45 35.41 12.82 13.85
C ARG A 45 36.65 13.66 14.16
N TYR A 46 36.51 14.62 15.06
CA TYR A 46 37.53 15.64 15.31
C TYR A 46 38.32 15.39 16.60
N GLY A 47 37.76 14.63 17.56
CA GLY A 47 38.43 14.23 18.80
C GLY A 47 39.05 15.41 19.55
N ASP A 48 40.36 15.34 19.76
CA ASP A 48 41.12 16.37 20.48
C ASP A 48 41.25 17.71 19.74
N THR A 49 40.88 17.79 18.46
CA THR A 49 40.89 19.06 17.72
C THR A 49 39.71 19.96 18.10
N LEU A 50 38.65 19.42 18.73
CA LEU A 50 37.58 20.25 19.29
C LEU A 50 38.04 20.99 20.55
N PRO A 51 37.55 22.23 20.77
CA PRO A 51 37.73 22.95 22.02
C PRO A 51 37.37 22.08 23.22
N LYS A 52 38.18 22.10 24.28
CA LYS A 52 37.93 21.31 25.50
C LYS A 52 36.53 21.53 26.10
N ALA A 53 35.94 22.70 25.87
CA ALA A 53 34.58 23.04 26.31
C ALA A 53 33.47 22.45 25.41
N ALA A 54 33.79 22.05 24.17
CA ALA A 54 32.87 21.50 23.19
C ALA A 54 32.95 19.95 23.06
N ARG A 55 33.80 19.29 23.86
CA ARG A 55 34.00 17.83 23.81
C ARG A 55 32.90 17.07 24.54
N TRP A 56 32.59 15.87 24.06
CA TRP A 56 31.58 14.98 24.64
C TRP A 56 31.82 14.67 26.13
N ALA A 57 33.09 14.55 26.54
CA ALA A 57 33.47 14.27 27.91
C ALA A 57 32.86 15.26 28.93
N ARG A 58 32.65 16.53 28.53
CA ARG A 58 32.01 17.56 29.37
C ARG A 58 30.57 17.27 29.72
N LEU A 59 29.86 16.47 28.91
CA LEU A 59 28.50 16.05 29.22
C LEU A 59 28.47 14.95 30.29
N THR A 60 29.53 14.14 30.38
CA THR A 60 29.66 12.97 31.25
C THR A 60 30.42 13.25 32.56
N GLU A 61 31.14 14.36 32.66
CA GLU A 61 31.83 14.79 33.88
C GLU A 61 30.81 15.08 35.01
N ALA A 62 30.81 14.24 36.04
CA ALA A 62 29.90 14.33 37.18
C ALA A 62 30.27 15.46 38.18
N SER A 63 31.38 16.17 37.96
CA SER A 63 32.04 17.03 38.95
C SER A 63 31.44 18.42 39.15
N ASP A 64 30.63 18.92 38.23
CA ASP A 64 30.34 20.37 38.18
C ASP A 64 28.99 20.77 38.80
N GLY A 65 28.20 19.82 39.31
CA GLY A 65 26.92 20.09 39.97
C GLY A 65 25.81 20.68 39.08
N LEU A 66 26.13 21.04 37.83
CA LEU A 66 25.20 21.59 36.85
C LEU A 66 24.24 20.53 36.31
N PRO A 67 22.95 20.85 36.06
CA PRO A 67 22.03 20.00 35.30
C PRO A 67 22.58 19.60 33.92
N ALA A 68 22.21 18.41 33.43
CA ALA A 68 22.64 17.90 32.13
C ALA A 68 22.32 18.85 30.96
N GLU A 69 21.22 19.59 31.07
CA GLU A 69 20.79 20.57 30.06
C GLU A 69 21.67 21.82 30.00
N GLU A 70 22.18 22.25 31.15
CA GLU A 70 23.06 23.41 31.24
C GLU A 70 24.45 23.07 30.70
N ARG A 71 24.93 21.84 30.97
CA ARG A 71 26.13 21.30 30.34
C ARG A 71 25.97 21.18 28.82
N LEU A 72 24.81 20.69 28.35
CA LEU A 72 24.52 20.59 26.93
C LEU A 72 24.55 21.97 26.25
N ARG A 73 23.89 22.97 26.85
CA ARG A 73 23.90 24.35 26.35
C ARG A 73 25.31 24.94 26.29
N ALA A 74 26.12 24.71 27.33
CA ALA A 74 27.50 25.18 27.38
C ALA A 74 28.38 24.55 26.28
N VAL A 75 28.22 23.24 26.04
CA VAL A 75 28.94 22.51 25.00
C VAL A 75 28.58 23.01 23.60
N PHE A 76 27.29 23.22 23.32
CA PHE A 76 26.87 23.80 22.05
C PHE A 76 27.35 25.24 21.87
N ALA A 77 27.24 26.08 22.90
CA ALA A 77 27.76 27.45 22.85
C ALA A 77 29.28 27.49 22.59
N ALA A 78 30.04 26.51 23.10
CA ALA A 78 31.47 26.38 22.79
C ALA A 78 31.70 25.96 21.33
N LEU A 79 30.89 25.06 20.78
CA LEU A 79 30.95 24.63 19.38
C LEU A 79 30.57 25.76 18.41
N ALA A 80 29.64 26.64 18.82
CA ALA A 80 29.19 27.82 18.08
C ALA A 80 30.34 28.76 17.68
N ASN A 81 31.32 28.90 18.57
CA ASN A 81 32.39 29.88 18.42
C ASN A 81 33.44 29.49 17.37
N GLU A 82 33.33 28.30 16.76
CA GLU A 82 34.23 27.80 15.71
C GLU A 82 33.84 28.29 14.30
N GLY A 83 32.69 28.96 14.13
CA GLY A 83 32.29 29.57 12.86
C GLY A 83 30.79 29.88 12.75
N PRO A 84 30.39 30.74 11.79
CA PRO A 84 28.99 31.17 11.65
C PRO A 84 28.01 30.01 11.39
N GLN A 85 28.44 28.96 10.69
CA GLN A 85 27.62 27.76 10.43
C GLN A 85 27.43 26.90 11.69
N SER A 86 28.42 26.87 12.59
CA SER A 86 28.36 26.16 13.86
C SER A 86 27.47 26.89 14.88
N ALA A 87 27.36 28.21 14.79
CA ALA A 87 26.56 29.04 15.67
C ALA A 87 25.04 28.87 15.49
N GLU A 88 24.58 28.60 14.26
CA GLU A 88 23.16 28.33 13.98
C GLU A 88 22.71 26.97 14.53
N ALA A 89 23.54 25.93 14.42
CA ALA A 89 23.25 24.61 15.00
C ALA A 89 23.40 24.53 16.53
N ALA A 90 24.25 25.39 17.10
CA ALA A 90 24.43 25.50 18.54
C ALA A 90 23.27 26.19 19.27
N SER A 91 22.38 26.86 18.54
CA SER A 91 21.18 27.49 19.10
C SER A 91 20.10 26.44 19.35
N LEU A 92 20.31 25.56 20.35
CA LEU A 92 19.21 24.82 20.96
C LEU A 92 18.13 25.85 21.36
N PRO A 93 16.83 25.59 21.15
CA PRO A 93 15.81 26.52 21.56
C PRO A 93 15.92 26.66 23.09
N PRO A 94 15.74 27.85 23.67
CA PRO A 94 15.48 27.96 25.09
C PRO A 94 14.20 27.18 25.37
N GLY A 95 14.36 25.91 25.76
CA GLY A 95 13.24 25.02 26.03
C GLY A 95 12.34 25.68 27.06
N GLY A 96 11.05 25.77 26.73
CA GLY A 96 10.01 26.21 27.63
C GLY A 96 10.08 25.47 28.96
N THR A 97 9.48 26.10 29.96
CA THR A 97 9.49 25.81 31.40
C THR A 97 8.94 24.44 31.83
N THR A 98 8.84 23.45 30.94
CA THR A 98 8.42 22.08 31.30
C THR A 98 9.59 21.32 31.90
N LYS A 99 9.39 20.80 33.13
CA LYS A 99 10.36 20.02 33.89
C LYS A 99 10.80 18.79 33.08
N ARG A 100 11.84 18.93 32.29
CA ARG A 100 12.57 17.82 31.69
C ARG A 100 13.10 16.93 32.82
N SER A 101 12.83 15.64 32.72
CA SER A 101 13.39 14.64 33.62
C SER A 101 14.92 14.66 33.46
N HIS A 102 15.64 15.19 34.46
CA HIS A 102 17.11 15.20 34.46
C HIS A 102 17.66 13.77 34.27
N ALA A 103 16.96 12.77 34.81
CA ALA A 103 17.30 11.36 34.65
C ALA A 103 17.16 10.88 33.19
N GLY A 104 16.13 11.34 32.46
CA GLY A 104 15.96 11.02 31.04
C GLY A 104 17.09 11.58 30.19
N MET A 105 17.46 12.86 30.40
CA MET A 105 18.56 13.50 29.66
C MET A 105 19.90 12.80 29.89
N THR A 106 20.23 12.47 31.15
CA THR A 106 21.47 11.73 31.46
C THR A 106 21.51 10.37 30.76
N ARG A 107 20.40 9.62 30.76
CA ARG A 107 20.33 8.31 30.08
C ARG A 107 20.53 8.43 28.56
N VAL A 108 20.01 9.48 27.93
CA VAL A 108 20.21 9.70 26.49
C VAL A 108 21.66 10.09 26.18
N ILE A 109 22.28 10.93 27.02
CA ILE A 109 23.72 11.24 26.89
C ILE A 109 24.55 9.97 27.06
N GLU A 110 24.27 9.13 28.05
CA GLU A 110 24.96 7.85 28.22
C GLU A 110 24.75 6.91 27.02
N HIS A 111 23.53 6.89 26.47
CA HIS A 111 23.18 6.10 25.29
C HIS A 111 24.03 6.50 24.08
N PHE A 112 24.04 7.80 23.73
CA PHE A 112 24.88 8.31 22.64
C PHE A 112 26.37 8.14 22.91
N GLY A 113 26.81 8.24 24.17
CA GLY A 113 28.21 8.04 24.56
C GLY A 113 28.76 6.66 24.24
N ARG A 114 27.89 5.64 24.09
CA ARG A 114 28.27 4.27 23.69
C ARG A 114 28.36 4.08 22.18
N LEU A 115 27.85 5.03 21.39
CA LEU A 115 27.90 4.97 19.94
C LEU A 115 29.27 5.40 19.44
N ARG A 116 29.66 4.93 18.25
CA ARG A 116 30.79 5.46 17.49
C ARG A 116 30.29 5.92 16.13
N LEU A 117 30.54 7.18 15.81
CA LEU A 117 29.97 7.90 14.68
C LEU A 117 31.06 8.67 13.90
N GLY A 118 32.33 8.24 14.00
CA GLY A 118 33.40 8.75 13.16
C GLY A 118 33.25 8.26 11.72
N ASP A 119 33.92 8.92 10.77
CA ASP A 119 33.79 8.62 9.33
C ASP A 119 34.08 7.14 9.01
N ASP A 120 35.02 6.51 9.72
CA ASP A 120 35.37 5.09 9.58
C ASP A 120 34.38 4.12 10.24
N ASP A 121 33.56 4.59 11.17
CA ASP A 121 32.52 3.79 11.82
C ASP A 121 31.23 3.72 10.97
N LEU A 122 31.06 4.56 9.96
CA LEU A 122 29.85 4.60 9.12
C LEU A 122 29.94 3.63 7.93
N ALA A 123 28.81 3.03 7.58
CA ALA A 123 28.69 2.18 6.38
C ALA A 123 28.92 2.98 5.08
N HIS A 124 28.40 4.21 5.05
CA HIS A 124 28.65 5.23 4.01
C HIS A 124 28.48 6.65 4.58
N PRO A 125 28.93 7.70 3.87
CA PRO A 125 28.93 9.08 4.40
C PRO A 125 27.55 9.63 4.81
N ASP A 126 26.48 9.27 4.10
CA ASP A 126 25.13 9.83 4.34
C ASP A 126 24.33 9.14 5.47
N VAL A 127 24.88 8.12 6.14
CA VAL A 127 24.14 7.33 7.16
C VAL A 127 23.45 8.21 8.20
N LEU A 128 24.13 9.25 8.66
CA LEU A 128 23.64 10.15 9.71
C LEU A 128 22.44 10.98 9.23
N GLY A 129 22.52 11.51 8.02
CA GLY A 129 21.47 12.33 7.41
C GLY A 129 20.20 11.52 7.15
N ASP A 130 20.34 10.36 6.49
CA ASP A 130 19.19 9.51 6.15
C ASP A 130 18.47 8.99 7.42
N ALA A 131 19.22 8.59 8.45
CA ALA A 131 18.63 8.16 9.72
C ALA A 131 17.95 9.34 10.46
N PHE A 132 18.50 10.55 10.36
CA PHE A 132 17.88 11.74 10.94
C PHE A 132 16.57 12.10 10.23
N GLU A 133 16.47 11.98 8.91
CA GLU A 133 15.20 12.17 8.19
C GLU A 133 14.13 11.17 8.63
N SER A 134 14.52 9.93 8.95
CA SER A 134 13.59 8.95 9.53
C SER A 134 13.10 9.37 10.92
N LEU A 135 13.98 9.90 11.77
CA LEU A 135 13.58 10.49 13.05
C LEU A 135 12.59 11.65 12.87
N LEU A 136 12.83 12.54 11.91
CA LEU A 136 11.92 13.64 11.60
C LEU A 136 10.54 13.12 11.15
N ARG A 137 10.51 12.10 10.28
CA ARG A 137 9.27 11.45 9.84
C ARG A 137 8.49 10.84 10.99
N TRP A 138 9.13 10.05 11.85
CA TRP A 138 8.44 9.44 13.00
C TRP A 138 7.91 10.50 13.96
N SER A 139 8.65 11.58 14.14
CA SER A 139 8.23 12.69 15.00
C SER A 139 6.99 13.39 14.43
N ALA A 140 6.93 13.57 13.11
CA ALA A 140 5.76 14.10 12.41
C ALA A 140 4.56 13.14 12.46
N ASP A 141 4.77 11.84 12.22
CA ASP A 141 3.72 10.81 12.32
C ASP A 141 3.11 10.76 13.73
N ALA A 142 3.92 10.97 14.77
CA ALA A 142 3.46 11.04 16.14
C ALA A 142 2.75 12.37 16.49
N ALA A 143 3.25 13.51 15.98
CA ALA A 143 2.69 14.83 16.24
C ALA A 143 1.37 15.10 15.49
N SER A 144 1.22 14.60 14.27
CA SER A 144 0.03 14.74 13.41
C SER A 144 -1.25 14.18 14.03
N ARG A 145 -1.15 13.21 14.95
CA ARG A 145 -2.28 12.69 15.75
C ARG A 145 -2.88 13.74 16.70
N LYS A 146 -2.18 14.85 16.94
CA LYS A 146 -2.57 15.93 17.85
C LYS A 146 -2.75 17.29 17.15
N GLY A 147 -2.71 17.35 15.82
CA GLY A 147 -3.03 18.56 15.05
C GLY A 147 -1.92 19.63 14.98
N GLY A 148 -0.65 19.22 14.95
CA GLY A 148 0.51 20.12 14.82
C GLY A 148 1.06 20.24 13.38
N GLU A 149 1.99 21.20 13.21
CA GLU A 149 2.64 21.74 11.99
C GLU A 149 2.93 20.73 10.85
N PHE A 150 2.84 21.24 9.60
CA PHE A 150 2.82 20.44 8.37
C PHE A 150 4.22 19.98 7.94
N TYR A 151 4.64 18.78 8.38
CA TYR A 151 5.70 18.05 7.71
C TYR A 151 5.24 17.63 6.30
N THR A 152 6.05 17.90 5.27
CA THR A 152 5.69 17.55 3.89
C THR A 152 5.97 16.06 3.62
N PRO A 153 4.98 15.26 3.19
CA PRO A 153 5.20 13.85 2.87
C PRO A 153 6.29 13.65 1.81
N ARG A 154 7.13 12.62 1.95
CA ARG A 154 8.27 12.38 1.06
C ARG A 154 7.91 12.25 -0.41
N GLY A 155 6.80 11.59 -0.74
CA GLY A 155 6.34 11.48 -2.14
C GLY A 155 5.99 12.83 -2.75
N VAL A 156 5.47 13.76 -1.95
CA VAL A 156 5.20 15.14 -2.37
C VAL A 156 6.50 15.92 -2.53
N VAL A 157 7.44 15.80 -1.58
CA VAL A 157 8.77 16.43 -1.68
C VAL A 157 9.47 16.02 -2.98
N ARG A 158 9.53 14.70 -3.25
CA ARG A 158 10.11 14.14 -4.48
C ARG A 158 9.41 14.62 -5.75
N LEU A 159 8.08 14.77 -5.72
CA LEU A 159 7.34 15.33 -6.85
C LEU A 159 7.76 16.77 -7.13
N LEU A 160 7.86 17.61 -6.10
CA LEU A 160 8.21 19.02 -6.24
C LEU A 160 9.63 19.20 -6.78
N THR A 161 10.60 18.44 -6.28
CA THR A 161 11.99 18.46 -6.77
C THR A 161 12.10 17.88 -8.18
N ALA A 162 11.40 16.79 -8.50
CA ALA A 162 11.37 16.21 -9.84
C ALA A 162 10.76 17.17 -10.88
N LEU A 163 9.71 17.92 -10.52
CA LEU A 163 9.14 18.98 -11.36
C LEU A 163 10.11 20.16 -11.52
N GLY A 164 10.83 20.52 -10.46
CA GLY A 164 11.80 21.63 -10.46
C GLY A 164 13.11 21.35 -11.19
N ARG A 165 13.55 20.08 -11.26
CA ARG A 165 14.83 19.63 -11.83
C ARG A 165 16.03 20.49 -11.41
N PRO A 166 16.34 20.60 -10.11
CA PRO A 166 17.51 21.34 -9.66
C PRO A 166 18.78 20.77 -10.32
N GLY A 167 19.69 21.64 -10.73
CA GLY A 167 20.96 21.31 -11.37
C GLY A 167 22.16 21.84 -10.60
N ALA A 168 23.36 21.31 -10.89
CA ALA A 168 24.59 21.78 -10.26
C ALA A 168 24.78 23.30 -10.43
N GLY A 169 25.25 23.98 -9.37
CA GLY A 169 25.48 25.42 -9.33
C GLY A 169 24.23 26.29 -9.12
N MET A 170 23.02 25.72 -9.10
CA MET A 170 21.78 26.48 -8.88
C MET A 170 21.65 27.00 -7.44
N ARG A 171 20.95 28.13 -7.30
CA ARG A 171 20.45 28.67 -6.03
C ARG A 171 19.01 28.21 -5.83
N VAL A 172 18.76 27.39 -4.81
CA VAL A 172 17.43 26.85 -4.48
C VAL A 172 16.93 27.51 -3.20
N TYR A 173 15.68 27.97 -3.19
CA TYR A 173 15.07 28.64 -2.04
C TYR A 173 13.73 28.03 -1.61
N ASP A 174 13.55 27.89 -0.30
CA ASP A 174 12.28 27.54 0.33
C ASP A 174 11.89 28.61 1.38
N PRO A 175 10.85 29.44 1.16
CA PRO A 175 10.39 30.46 2.10
C PRO A 175 9.65 29.91 3.33
N CYS A 176 9.34 28.61 3.35
CA CYS A 176 8.68 27.92 4.45
C CYS A 176 9.41 26.59 4.69
N VAL A 177 10.71 26.70 4.99
CA VAL A 177 11.67 25.59 4.90
C VAL A 177 11.36 24.43 5.86
N GLY A 178 10.64 24.67 6.95
CA GLY A 178 10.31 23.65 7.94
C GLY A 178 11.58 22.97 8.45
N THR A 179 11.65 21.64 8.31
CA THR A 179 12.82 20.83 8.71
C THR A 179 13.88 20.68 7.59
N GLY A 180 13.76 21.40 6.48
CA GLY A 180 14.73 21.41 5.38
C GLY A 180 14.62 20.26 4.38
N GLY A 181 13.60 19.40 4.49
CA GLY A 181 13.46 18.21 3.63
C GLY A 181 13.45 18.52 2.13
N MET A 182 12.82 19.63 1.71
CA MET A 182 12.77 20.03 0.28
C MET A 182 14.17 20.35 -0.27
N LEU A 183 14.99 21.04 0.52
CA LEU A 183 16.34 21.45 0.14
C LEU A 183 17.33 20.27 0.15
N ILE A 184 17.17 19.34 1.11
CA ILE A 184 17.93 18.09 1.14
C ILE A 184 17.59 17.22 -0.06
N ASP A 185 16.30 17.11 -0.42
CA ASP A 185 15.89 16.33 -1.58
C ASP A 185 16.35 16.97 -2.90
N ALA A 186 16.45 18.31 -3.00
CA ALA A 186 17.07 18.97 -4.14
C ALA A 186 18.56 18.60 -4.30
N ARG A 187 19.30 18.52 -3.18
CA ARG A 187 20.69 18.04 -3.16
C ARG A 187 20.80 16.56 -3.56
N ARG A 188 19.89 15.73 -3.05
CA ARG A 188 19.74 14.31 -3.42
C ARG A 188 19.50 14.18 -4.93
N TYR A 189 18.56 14.94 -5.49
CA TYR A 189 18.24 14.94 -6.92
C TYR A 189 19.46 15.24 -7.81
N VAL A 190 20.22 16.30 -7.51
CA VAL A 190 21.43 16.66 -8.29
C VAL A 190 22.46 15.52 -8.27
N ARG A 191 22.73 14.96 -7.09
CA ARG A 191 23.66 13.84 -6.92
C ARG A 191 23.23 12.61 -7.72
N ASP A 192 21.95 12.29 -7.63
CA ASP A 192 21.35 11.11 -8.26
C ASP A 192 21.35 11.19 -9.79
N HIS A 193 21.37 12.41 -10.34
CA HIS A 193 21.53 12.70 -11.77
C HIS A 193 22.97 13.01 -12.18
N GLY A 194 23.95 12.71 -11.31
CA GLY A 194 25.39 12.78 -11.62
C GLY A 194 26.02 14.17 -11.51
N GLY A 195 25.30 15.16 -10.99
CA GLY A 195 25.83 16.49 -10.72
C GLY A 195 26.55 16.60 -9.38
N ASP A 196 27.40 17.61 -9.24
CA ASP A 196 28.03 17.97 -7.96
C ASP A 196 27.00 18.63 -7.02
N ALA A 197 26.51 17.87 -6.05
CA ALA A 197 25.54 18.34 -5.08
C ALA A 197 26.10 19.37 -4.07
N GLY A 198 27.43 19.47 -3.93
CA GLY A 198 28.10 20.50 -3.12
C GLY A 198 28.09 21.88 -3.79
N SER A 199 27.90 21.93 -5.11
CA SER A 199 27.85 23.17 -5.88
C SER A 199 26.56 23.99 -5.68
N LEU A 200 25.50 23.39 -5.16
CA LEU A 200 24.23 24.06 -4.89
C LEU A 200 24.37 25.12 -3.79
N PHE A 201 23.62 26.21 -3.91
CA PHE A 201 23.39 27.14 -2.82
C PHE A 201 21.96 26.97 -2.30
N LEU A 202 21.82 26.50 -1.05
CA LEU A 202 20.54 26.19 -0.43
C LEU A 202 20.11 27.32 0.50
N ALA A 203 18.98 27.97 0.24
CA ALA A 203 18.45 29.02 1.10
C ALA A 203 17.10 28.61 1.68
N GLY A 204 16.89 28.91 2.96
CA GLY A 204 15.64 28.61 3.65
C GLY A 204 15.22 29.74 4.58
N GLN A 205 13.92 29.91 4.75
CA GLN A 205 13.33 30.81 5.74
C GLN A 205 12.19 30.13 6.48
N ASP A 206 12.11 30.32 7.80
CA ASP A 206 10.98 29.86 8.62
C ASP A 206 10.72 30.80 9.79
N ALA A 207 9.46 30.95 10.18
CA ALA A 207 9.08 31.73 11.36
C ALA A 207 9.34 30.94 12.66
N ASN A 208 9.24 29.61 12.60
CA ASN A 208 9.45 28.72 13.74
C ASN A 208 10.94 28.43 13.93
N SER A 209 11.51 28.92 15.03
CA SER A 209 12.92 28.71 15.38
C SER A 209 13.29 27.24 15.61
N GLY A 210 12.34 26.42 16.09
CA GLY A 210 12.53 24.98 16.26
C GLY A 210 12.65 24.24 14.92
N CYS A 211 11.80 24.58 13.95
CA CYS A 211 11.91 24.09 12.58
C CYS A 211 13.25 24.50 11.95
N LEU A 212 13.64 25.77 12.10
CA LEU A 212 14.89 26.28 11.56
C LEU A 212 16.12 25.56 12.14
N LEU A 213 16.11 25.25 13.44
CA LEU A 213 17.15 24.44 14.08
C LEU A 213 17.20 23.03 13.48
N LEU A 214 16.04 22.38 13.32
CA LEU A 214 15.98 21.05 12.71
C LEU A 214 16.49 21.09 11.26
N ALA A 215 16.16 22.13 10.49
CA ALA A 215 16.69 22.34 9.15
C ALA A 215 18.22 22.52 9.17
N SER A 216 18.77 23.29 10.11
CA SER A 216 20.22 23.47 10.26
C SER A 216 20.92 22.14 10.56
N LEU A 217 20.40 21.37 11.52
CA LEU A 217 20.92 20.02 11.84
C LEU A 217 20.82 19.10 10.63
N ASN A 218 19.71 19.15 9.90
CA ASN A 218 19.49 18.34 8.71
C ASN A 218 20.51 18.67 7.60
N MET A 219 20.78 19.95 7.36
CA MET A 219 21.82 20.42 6.42
C MET A 219 23.19 19.86 6.79
N GLN A 220 23.58 19.97 8.06
CA GLN A 220 24.89 19.55 8.53
C GLN A 220 25.09 18.04 8.49
N LEU A 221 24.08 17.27 8.90
CA LEU A 221 24.13 15.80 8.89
C LEU A 221 24.17 15.22 7.47
N HIS A 222 23.68 15.97 6.47
CA HIS A 222 23.83 15.67 5.03
C HIS A 222 25.06 16.32 4.37
N GLY A 223 25.94 16.93 5.17
CA GLY A 223 27.19 17.56 4.72
C GLY A 223 26.97 18.75 3.78
N ALA A 224 25.86 19.49 3.90
CA ALA A 224 25.65 20.71 3.14
C ALA A 224 26.58 21.82 3.65
N GLU A 225 27.43 22.36 2.76
CA GLU A 225 28.41 23.39 3.12
C GLU A 225 27.97 24.79 2.70
N ARG A 226 27.13 24.90 1.67
CA ARG A 226 26.71 26.15 1.04
C ARG A 226 25.22 26.39 1.26
N TYR A 227 24.86 26.72 2.50
CA TYR A 227 23.47 27.03 2.86
C TYR A 227 23.33 28.36 3.63
N SER A 228 22.13 28.93 3.60
CA SER A 228 21.76 30.12 4.39
C SER A 228 20.32 29.98 4.90
N LEU A 229 20.18 29.82 6.20
CA LEU A 229 18.88 29.77 6.87
C LEU A 229 18.58 31.13 7.50
N THR A 230 17.31 31.52 7.57
CA THR A 230 16.90 32.81 8.12
C THR A 230 15.63 32.66 8.93
N GLN A 231 15.64 33.14 10.18
CA GLN A 231 14.44 33.16 11.00
C GLN A 231 13.58 34.38 10.65
N GLY A 232 12.29 34.15 10.42
CA GLY A 232 11.30 35.19 10.19
C GLY A 232 10.14 34.70 9.34
N ASP A 233 8.98 35.32 9.50
CA ASP A 233 7.83 35.08 8.62
C ASP A 233 8.10 35.66 7.22
N ALA A 234 7.93 34.84 6.17
CA ALA A 234 8.32 35.21 4.81
C ALA A 234 7.48 36.35 4.23
N LEU A 235 6.28 36.63 4.76
CA LEU A 235 5.46 37.75 4.30
C LEU A 235 5.87 39.05 5.00
N THR A 236 6.02 39.03 6.33
CA THR A 236 6.20 40.23 7.16
C THR A 236 7.67 40.58 7.44
N HIS A 237 8.55 39.59 7.48
CA HIS A 237 9.99 39.74 7.72
C HIS A 237 10.78 38.96 6.65
N PRO A 238 10.61 39.29 5.35
CA PRO A 238 11.21 38.54 4.26
C PRO A 238 12.73 38.62 4.26
N LYS A 239 13.38 37.52 3.89
CA LYS A 239 14.77 37.53 3.44
C LYS A 239 14.91 38.44 2.21
N ALA A 240 15.99 39.22 2.16
CA ALA A 240 16.32 39.99 0.96
C ALA A 240 16.56 39.06 -0.25
N PRO A 241 16.02 39.37 -1.44
CA PRO A 241 16.15 38.50 -2.62
C PRO A 241 17.60 38.40 -3.12
N GLY A 242 18.43 39.44 -2.90
CA GLY A 242 19.76 39.55 -3.52
C GLY A 242 19.65 39.41 -5.04
N ASP A 243 20.51 38.58 -5.63
CA ASP A 243 20.45 38.28 -7.08
C ASP A 243 19.27 37.39 -7.49
N GLY A 244 18.41 36.94 -6.56
CA GLY A 244 17.29 36.02 -6.82
C GLY A 244 17.69 34.54 -6.90
N PHE A 245 16.72 33.64 -7.11
CA PHE A 245 16.92 32.18 -7.08
C PHE A 245 16.55 31.51 -8.40
N ASP A 246 17.28 30.46 -8.78
CA ASP A 246 17.03 29.69 -10.01
C ASP A 246 15.79 28.79 -9.86
N LEU A 247 15.56 28.28 -8.65
CA LEU A 247 14.40 27.47 -8.28
C LEU A 247 13.89 27.91 -6.91
N VAL A 248 12.60 28.23 -6.82
CA VAL A 248 11.90 28.39 -5.54
C VAL A 248 10.93 27.22 -5.40
N VAL A 249 11.09 26.43 -4.35
CA VAL A 249 10.31 25.20 -4.13
C VAL A 249 9.81 25.17 -2.69
N SER A 250 8.51 24.98 -2.49
CA SER A 250 7.92 25.14 -1.15
C SER A 250 6.59 24.42 -0.95
N ASN A 251 6.24 24.20 0.32
CA ASN A 251 4.91 23.84 0.79
C ASN A 251 4.51 24.84 1.88
N PRO A 252 3.94 26.01 1.53
CA PRO A 252 3.55 27.01 2.50
C PRO A 252 2.37 26.52 3.35
N PRO A 253 2.21 27.03 4.58
CA PRO A 253 1.07 26.69 5.42
C PRO A 253 -0.25 27.16 4.80
N PHE A 254 -1.25 26.27 4.78
CA PHE A 254 -2.50 26.50 4.06
C PHE A 254 -3.46 27.41 4.81
N SER A 255 -4.06 28.33 4.06
CA SER A 255 -5.20 29.15 4.51
C SER A 255 -4.94 29.86 5.86
N MET A 256 -3.73 30.42 6.01
CA MET A 256 -3.40 31.28 7.16
C MET A 256 -3.99 32.69 7.04
N ASP A 257 -4.12 33.33 8.19
CA ASP A 257 -4.34 34.77 8.30
C ASP A 257 -3.01 35.52 8.03
N TYR A 258 -3.10 36.75 7.52
CA TYR A 258 -1.97 37.66 7.37
C TYR A 258 -2.44 39.11 7.51
N SER A 259 -1.53 40.07 7.66
CA SER A 259 -1.88 41.50 7.63
C SER A 259 -1.04 42.23 6.60
N LEU A 260 -1.70 42.87 5.63
CA LEU A 260 -1.04 43.58 4.54
C LEU A 260 -0.27 44.81 5.05
N ALA A 261 -0.75 45.44 6.13
CA ALA A 261 -0.16 46.65 6.71
C ALA A 261 1.29 46.45 7.19
N VAL A 262 1.68 45.21 7.48
CA VAL A 262 3.02 44.83 7.96
C VAL A 262 3.83 44.07 6.91
N VAL A 263 3.34 43.95 5.67
CA VAL A 263 4.09 43.38 4.56
C VAL A 263 4.99 44.48 3.98
N PRO A 264 6.33 44.40 4.14
CA PRO A 264 7.22 45.42 3.61
C PRO A 264 7.22 45.36 2.08
N HIS A 265 7.30 46.54 1.45
CA HIS A 265 7.31 46.70 -0.01
C HIS A 265 6.16 45.96 -0.70
N ALA A 266 4.95 45.96 -0.11
CA ALA A 266 3.80 45.21 -0.60
C ALA A 266 3.48 45.48 -2.08
N ALA A 267 3.62 46.74 -2.54
CA ALA A 267 3.37 47.10 -3.94
C ALA A 267 4.32 46.39 -4.93
N GLU A 268 5.57 46.16 -4.55
CA GLU A 268 6.57 45.48 -5.37
C GLU A 268 6.42 43.95 -5.31
N ARG A 269 6.07 43.43 -4.13
CA ARG A 269 5.98 41.98 -3.88
C ARG A 269 4.63 41.37 -4.24
N MET A 270 3.56 42.18 -4.27
CA MET A 270 2.18 41.75 -4.53
C MET A 270 1.58 42.47 -5.76
N PRO A 271 2.27 42.50 -6.92
CA PRO A 271 1.84 43.31 -8.07
C PRO A 271 0.56 42.77 -8.73
N TYR A 272 0.19 41.51 -8.46
CA TYR A 272 -1.00 40.87 -9.03
C TYR A 272 -2.26 41.08 -8.16
N GLY A 273 -2.13 41.75 -7.01
CA GLY A 273 -3.25 42.08 -6.13
C GLY A 273 -3.14 41.39 -4.76
N THR A 274 -4.20 41.48 -3.98
CA THR A 274 -4.24 41.05 -2.57
C THR A 274 -5.47 40.21 -2.28
N THR A 275 -5.36 39.29 -1.32
CA THR A 275 -6.48 38.44 -0.86
C THR A 275 -7.07 38.94 0.45
N SER A 276 -8.14 38.30 0.94
CA SER A 276 -8.64 38.53 2.30
C SER A 276 -7.55 38.24 3.34
N GLU A 277 -7.34 39.16 4.28
CA GLU A 277 -6.40 38.99 5.41
C GLU A 277 -6.74 37.79 6.31
N ARG A 278 -7.98 37.29 6.25
CA ARG A 278 -8.41 36.08 6.97
C ARG A 278 -8.42 34.85 6.08
N GLY A 279 -7.61 33.86 6.44
CA GLY A 279 -7.63 32.50 5.93
C GLY A 279 -7.27 32.33 4.45
N LYS A 280 -6.58 33.30 3.84
CA LYS A 280 -6.28 33.37 2.39
C LYS A 280 -4.86 33.85 2.06
N ALA A 281 -3.88 33.61 2.92
CA ALA A 281 -2.48 33.96 2.65
C ALA A 281 -1.84 33.17 1.47
N ASP A 282 -2.49 32.11 0.98
CA ASP A 282 -1.95 31.15 -0.01
C ASP A 282 -1.33 31.85 -1.25
N LEU A 283 -2.09 32.73 -1.93
CA LEU A 283 -1.59 33.46 -3.10
C LEU A 283 -0.63 34.61 -2.76
N MET A 284 -0.56 35.04 -1.50
CA MET A 284 0.44 36.02 -1.04
C MET A 284 1.82 35.36 -0.94
N PHE A 285 1.89 34.12 -0.45
CA PHE A 285 3.12 33.33 -0.48
C PHE A 285 3.56 33.03 -1.92
N LEU A 286 2.63 32.69 -2.82
CA LEU A 286 2.94 32.47 -4.24
C LEU A 286 3.60 33.70 -4.89
N GLN A 287 3.04 34.89 -4.64
CA GLN A 287 3.59 36.15 -5.14
C GLN A 287 4.97 36.45 -4.53
N HIS A 288 5.18 36.16 -3.24
CA HIS A 288 6.50 36.26 -2.62
C HIS A 288 7.52 35.31 -3.28
N MET A 289 7.16 34.05 -3.56
CA MET A 289 8.04 33.11 -4.25
C MET A 289 8.42 33.60 -5.64
N LEU A 290 7.46 34.15 -6.40
CA LEU A 290 7.72 34.76 -7.69
C LEU A 290 8.72 35.91 -7.57
N HIS A 291 8.54 36.81 -6.61
CA HIS A 291 9.48 37.91 -6.36
C HIS A 291 10.90 37.41 -6.07
N MET A 292 11.05 36.32 -5.32
CA MET A 292 12.36 35.74 -5.00
C MET A 292 13.02 35.05 -6.21
N ALA A 293 12.24 34.55 -7.16
CA ALA A 293 12.74 33.94 -8.40
C ALA A 293 13.11 34.97 -9.49
N GLN A 294 12.57 36.19 -9.43
CA GLN A 294 12.67 37.19 -10.51
C GLN A 294 14.11 37.53 -10.91
N GLY A 295 15.02 37.72 -9.94
CA GLY A 295 16.40 38.18 -10.22
C GLY A 295 17.23 37.24 -11.09
N ARG A 296 16.89 35.95 -11.15
CA ARG A 296 17.56 34.94 -12.00
C ARG A 296 16.66 34.35 -13.07
N ASN A 297 15.47 34.90 -13.26
CA ASN A 297 14.45 34.31 -14.11
C ASN A 297 14.22 32.83 -13.73
N GLY A 298 14.09 32.58 -12.42
CA GLY A 298 13.90 31.25 -11.86
C GLY A 298 12.48 30.72 -12.04
N SER A 299 12.31 29.42 -11.76
CA SER A 299 11.00 28.76 -11.76
C SER A 299 10.48 28.61 -10.33
N VAL A 300 9.16 28.56 -10.16
CA VAL A 300 8.51 28.31 -8.87
C VAL A 300 7.73 27.00 -8.95
N VAL A 301 7.91 26.12 -7.98
CA VAL A 301 7.12 24.88 -7.82
C VAL A 301 6.59 24.82 -6.40
N THR A 302 5.28 24.94 -6.22
CA THR A 302 4.69 24.99 -4.88
C THR A 302 3.44 24.16 -4.76
N VAL A 303 3.25 23.55 -3.59
CA VAL A 303 1.95 22.99 -3.20
C VAL A 303 1.04 24.13 -2.74
N MET A 304 -0.25 24.04 -3.06
CA MET A 304 -1.31 24.92 -2.57
C MET A 304 -2.60 24.12 -2.31
N PRO A 305 -3.51 24.57 -1.44
CA PRO A 305 -4.85 23.97 -1.35
C PRO A 305 -5.61 24.20 -2.65
N GLN A 306 -6.41 23.24 -3.11
CA GLN A 306 -7.16 23.37 -4.37
C GLN A 306 -8.09 24.61 -4.43
N GLY A 307 -8.44 25.19 -3.27
CA GLY A 307 -9.21 26.42 -3.19
C GLY A 307 -8.66 27.59 -4.02
N VAL A 308 -7.34 27.73 -4.15
CA VAL A 308 -6.73 28.82 -4.93
C VAL A 308 -7.10 28.77 -6.42
N LEU A 309 -7.50 27.59 -6.91
CA LEU A 309 -7.85 27.36 -8.31
C LEU A 309 -9.20 27.95 -8.71
N PHE A 310 -10.14 28.10 -7.77
CA PHE A 310 -11.54 28.45 -8.10
C PHE A 310 -12.18 29.53 -7.23
N ARG A 311 -11.60 29.87 -6.06
CA ARG A 311 -12.16 30.93 -5.21
C ARG A 311 -12.22 32.27 -5.96
N GLY A 312 -13.25 33.06 -5.63
CA GLY A 312 -13.57 34.35 -6.26
C GLY A 312 -12.81 35.54 -5.65
N ALA A 313 -13.38 36.74 -5.80
CA ALA A 313 -12.85 38.00 -5.24
C ALA A 313 -11.36 38.24 -5.60
N GLY A 314 -10.54 38.69 -4.64
CA GLY A 314 -9.12 38.99 -4.86
C GLY A 314 -8.30 37.79 -5.34
N GLU A 315 -8.65 36.56 -4.96
CA GLU A 315 -7.96 35.36 -5.48
C GLU A 315 -8.21 35.16 -6.98
N ARG A 316 -9.43 35.48 -7.48
CA ARG A 316 -9.70 35.47 -8.93
C ARG A 316 -8.90 36.54 -9.64
N GLU A 317 -8.83 37.75 -9.09
CA GLU A 317 -8.07 38.85 -9.70
C GLU A 317 -6.58 38.51 -9.83
N ILE A 318 -5.96 38.01 -8.76
CA ILE A 318 -4.56 37.56 -8.80
C ILE A 318 -4.38 36.48 -9.87
N ARG A 319 -5.25 35.47 -9.89
CA ARG A 319 -5.19 34.38 -10.87
C ARG A 319 -5.33 34.87 -12.31
N THR A 320 -6.28 35.76 -12.59
CA THR A 320 -6.44 36.41 -13.90
C THR A 320 -5.15 37.12 -14.31
N ARG A 321 -4.58 37.96 -13.44
CA ARG A 321 -3.35 38.70 -13.78
C ARG A 321 -2.12 37.80 -13.95
N LEU A 322 -2.01 36.71 -13.19
CA LEU A 322 -0.95 35.71 -13.37
C LEU A 322 -1.07 34.96 -14.70
N LEU A 323 -2.29 34.66 -15.14
CA LEU A 323 -2.57 34.06 -16.44
C LEU A 323 -2.31 35.05 -17.60
N ASP A 324 -2.70 36.31 -17.44
CA ASP A 324 -2.44 37.37 -18.43
C ASP A 324 -0.95 37.63 -18.60
N ALA A 325 -0.17 37.47 -17.53
CA ALA A 325 1.28 37.54 -17.54
C ALA A 325 1.97 36.24 -18.03
N ASP A 326 1.20 35.21 -18.42
CA ASP A 326 1.69 33.89 -18.89
C ASP A 326 2.65 33.20 -17.89
N LEU A 327 2.44 33.41 -16.58
CA LEU A 327 3.34 32.89 -15.53
C LEU A 327 2.98 31.48 -15.09
N ILE A 328 1.71 31.09 -15.13
CA ILE A 328 1.27 29.75 -14.74
C ILE A 328 1.61 28.79 -15.87
N GLU A 329 2.50 27.84 -15.60
CA GLU A 329 2.95 26.85 -16.58
C GLU A 329 2.15 25.55 -16.51
N ALA A 330 1.89 25.06 -15.29
CA ALA A 330 1.06 23.89 -15.09
C ALA A 330 0.27 23.95 -13.77
N VAL A 331 -0.89 23.26 -13.78
CA VAL A 331 -1.74 23.02 -12.62
C VAL A 331 -1.94 21.52 -12.48
N ILE A 332 -1.49 20.95 -11.37
CA ILE A 332 -1.51 19.50 -11.12
C ILE A 332 -2.40 19.25 -9.90
N ALA A 333 -3.55 18.59 -10.08
CA ALA A 333 -4.41 18.21 -8.97
C ALA A 333 -3.89 16.91 -8.34
N LEU A 334 -3.72 16.88 -7.01
CA LEU A 334 -3.24 15.71 -6.29
C LEU A 334 -4.38 15.02 -5.54
N SER A 335 -4.20 13.74 -5.25
CA SER A 335 -5.13 12.94 -4.44
C SER A 335 -5.41 13.59 -3.07
N PRO A 336 -6.65 13.49 -2.55
CA PRO A 336 -6.94 13.91 -1.18
C PRO A 336 -6.17 13.08 -0.15
N ASN A 337 -6.12 13.57 1.09
CA ASN A 337 -5.57 12.84 2.24
C ASN A 337 -4.08 12.41 2.08
N LEU A 338 -3.28 13.16 1.30
CA LEU A 338 -1.83 12.97 1.22
C LEU A 338 -1.09 13.63 2.41
N PHE A 339 -1.61 14.76 2.91
CA PHE A 339 -0.96 15.58 3.93
C PHE A 339 -1.38 15.19 5.33
N TYR A 340 -0.45 15.31 6.27
CA TYR A 340 -0.69 15.07 7.68
C TYR A 340 -1.72 16.05 8.25
N GLY A 341 -2.62 15.55 9.10
CA GLY A 341 -3.55 16.38 9.88
C GLY A 341 -4.67 17.04 9.08
N THR A 342 -4.75 16.85 7.75
CA THR A 342 -5.82 17.44 6.93
C THR A 342 -6.19 16.56 5.73
N GLY A 343 -7.49 16.35 5.53
CA GLY A 343 -8.03 15.72 4.33
C GLY A 343 -8.19 16.68 3.15
N ILE A 344 -7.75 17.95 3.28
CA ILE A 344 -7.91 18.97 2.24
C ILE A 344 -7.18 18.53 0.97
N PRO A 345 -7.86 18.47 -0.19
CA PRO A 345 -7.22 18.24 -1.47
C PRO A 345 -6.21 19.35 -1.79
N ALA A 346 -5.03 18.94 -2.24
CA ALA A 346 -3.96 19.83 -2.63
C ALA A 346 -3.76 19.85 -4.16
N CYS A 347 -3.05 20.85 -4.64
CA CYS A 347 -2.56 20.94 -6.00
C CYS A 347 -1.12 21.43 -6.02
N VAL A 348 -0.39 21.14 -7.09
CA VAL A 348 0.91 21.74 -7.37
C VAL A 348 0.72 22.79 -8.46
N LEU A 349 1.25 23.98 -8.21
CA LEU A 349 1.40 25.04 -9.20
C LEU A 349 2.86 25.09 -9.64
N VAL A 350 3.07 25.01 -10.95
CA VAL A 350 4.37 25.25 -11.58
C VAL A 350 4.30 26.58 -12.31
N LEU A 351 5.18 27.51 -11.98
CA LEU A 351 5.26 28.81 -12.61
C LEU A 351 6.60 28.96 -13.33
N ARG A 352 6.52 29.48 -14.55
CA ARG A 352 7.67 29.76 -15.41
C ARG A 352 8.17 31.19 -15.18
N ALA A 353 9.43 31.43 -15.53
CA ALA A 353 9.96 32.78 -15.58
C ALA A 353 9.36 33.59 -16.74
N ALA A 354 9.09 34.87 -16.48
CA ALA A 354 8.46 35.80 -17.43
C ALA A 354 9.21 35.95 -18.77
N GLN A 355 10.54 35.73 -18.80
CA GLN A 355 11.37 35.94 -20.00
C GLN A 355 12.01 34.64 -20.53
N ARG A 356 11.39 33.47 -20.34
CA ARG A 356 11.88 32.24 -21.01
C ARG A 356 11.67 32.33 -22.54
N PRO A 357 12.70 32.03 -23.37
CA PRO A 357 12.56 32.01 -24.83
C PRO A 357 11.68 30.83 -25.26
N GLU A 358 10.84 31.10 -26.27
CA GLU A 358 10.16 30.16 -27.18
C GLU A 358 9.77 28.79 -26.63
N SER A 359 8.51 28.66 -26.21
CA SER A 359 7.82 27.38 -26.27
C SER A 359 6.62 27.52 -27.20
N ARG A 360 6.37 26.48 -28.00
CA ARG A 360 5.13 26.26 -28.75
C ARG A 360 3.85 26.43 -27.90
N HIS A 361 3.95 26.58 -26.59
CA HIS A 361 2.87 26.57 -25.59
C HIS A 361 2.71 27.90 -24.84
N ARG A 362 3.26 29.01 -25.34
CA ARG A 362 2.92 30.36 -24.82
C ARG A 362 1.41 30.57 -24.84
N GLY A 363 0.88 31.22 -23.81
CA GLY A 363 -0.56 31.46 -23.65
C GLY A 363 -1.37 30.19 -23.39
N ARG A 364 -0.72 29.09 -22.98
CA ARG A 364 -1.36 27.82 -22.62
C ARG A 364 -0.86 27.32 -21.27
N VAL A 365 -1.77 26.74 -20.50
CA VAL A 365 -1.50 26.09 -19.22
C VAL A 365 -1.68 24.59 -19.37
N LEU A 366 -0.72 23.80 -18.88
CA LEU A 366 -0.85 22.34 -18.82
C LEU A 366 -1.62 21.93 -17.56
N PHE A 367 -2.73 21.24 -17.73
CA PHE A 367 -3.49 20.64 -16.65
C PHE A 367 -3.14 19.16 -16.53
N ILE A 368 -2.84 18.68 -15.33
CA ILE A 368 -2.60 17.26 -15.03
C ILE A 368 -3.53 16.83 -13.89
N ASN A 369 -4.32 15.80 -14.13
CA ASN A 369 -5.20 15.20 -13.14
C ASN A 369 -4.52 13.99 -12.50
N ALA A 370 -3.84 14.21 -11.37
CA ALA A 370 -3.19 13.16 -10.59
C ALA A 370 -3.99 12.78 -9.33
N GLU A 371 -5.30 13.05 -9.29
CA GLU A 371 -6.15 12.68 -8.14
C GLU A 371 -6.30 11.16 -7.97
N GLY A 372 -6.11 10.40 -9.06
CA GLY A 372 -6.13 8.93 -9.07
C GLY A 372 -4.76 8.28 -8.82
N GLU A 373 -3.68 9.06 -8.74
CA GLU A 373 -2.32 8.54 -8.62
C GLU A 373 -1.91 8.43 -7.15
N TYR A 374 -2.36 7.39 -6.46
CA TYR A 374 -2.01 7.16 -5.06
C TYR A 374 -2.17 5.69 -4.65
N CYS A 375 -1.43 5.28 -3.63
CA CYS A 375 -1.69 4.05 -2.90
C CYS A 375 -2.48 4.39 -1.63
N ALA A 376 -3.59 3.70 -1.39
CA ALA A 376 -4.39 3.90 -0.19
C ALA A 376 -3.65 3.34 1.04
N GLY A 377 -3.21 4.22 1.94
CA GLY A 377 -2.64 3.82 3.22
C GLY A 377 -3.71 3.78 4.32
N ARG A 378 -3.33 3.26 5.50
CA ARG A 378 -4.26 3.10 6.64
C ARG A 378 -4.79 4.43 7.18
N ALA A 379 -3.95 5.47 7.20
CA ALA A 379 -4.30 6.80 7.72
C ALA A 379 -4.25 7.90 6.63
N GLN A 380 -3.32 7.78 5.69
CA GLN A 380 -3.09 8.74 4.62
C GLN A 380 -2.80 8.01 3.31
N ASN A 381 -3.14 8.64 2.20
CA ASN A 381 -2.73 8.20 0.87
C ASN A 381 -1.23 8.45 0.69
N VAL A 382 -0.58 7.66 -0.15
CA VAL A 382 0.85 7.77 -0.42
C VAL A 382 1.09 7.90 -1.92
N LEU A 383 1.90 8.89 -2.30
CA LEU A 383 2.48 8.96 -3.65
C LEU A 383 3.65 7.98 -3.71
N LEU A 384 3.51 6.93 -4.52
CA LEU A 384 4.57 5.99 -4.82
C LEU A 384 5.51 6.57 -5.91
N PRO A 385 6.73 6.02 -6.06
CA PRO A 385 7.66 6.46 -7.10
C PRO A 385 7.06 6.47 -8.53
N GLU A 386 6.27 5.46 -8.91
CA GLU A 386 5.55 5.41 -10.20
C GLU A 386 4.66 6.64 -10.44
N HIS A 387 3.94 7.10 -9.41
CA HIS A 387 3.04 8.25 -9.51
C HIS A 387 3.85 9.53 -9.72
N VAL A 388 4.94 9.69 -8.96
CA VAL A 388 5.83 10.84 -9.09
C VAL A 388 6.42 10.90 -10.49
N GLU A 389 6.94 9.77 -10.98
CA GLU A 389 7.56 9.71 -12.31
C GLU A 389 6.55 9.97 -13.42
N LYS A 390 5.35 9.36 -13.37
CA LYS A 390 4.29 9.60 -14.35
C LYS A 390 3.93 11.08 -14.45
N ILE A 391 3.74 11.75 -13.30
CA ILE A 391 3.39 13.18 -13.27
C ILE A 391 4.55 14.03 -13.80
N ALA A 392 5.77 13.79 -13.32
CA ALA A 392 6.95 14.57 -13.72
C ALA A 392 7.31 14.36 -15.20
N ALA A 393 7.30 13.12 -15.69
CA ALA A 393 7.53 12.79 -17.09
C ALA A 393 6.48 13.40 -18.01
N THR A 394 5.19 13.36 -17.63
CA THR A 394 4.11 14.01 -18.41
C THR A 394 4.31 15.52 -18.49
N PHE A 395 4.68 16.15 -17.37
CA PHE A 395 5.00 17.58 -17.31
C PHE A 395 6.21 17.94 -18.19
N HIS A 396 7.32 17.21 -18.08
CA HIS A 396 8.57 17.52 -18.79
C HIS A 396 8.51 17.18 -20.28
N SER A 397 7.86 16.07 -20.65
CA SER A 397 7.64 15.67 -22.05
C SER A 397 6.60 16.54 -22.77
N ARG A 398 5.76 17.26 -22.01
CA ARG A 398 4.66 18.09 -22.54
C ARG A 398 3.67 17.26 -23.36
N THR A 399 3.32 16.10 -22.85
CA THR A 399 2.42 15.15 -23.52
C THR A 399 0.99 15.33 -23.02
N GLU A 400 0.02 15.36 -23.95
CA GLU A 400 -1.40 15.26 -23.63
C GLU A 400 -1.78 13.78 -23.59
N VAL A 401 -2.36 13.36 -22.47
CA VAL A 401 -2.78 11.98 -22.22
C VAL A 401 -4.28 12.02 -21.93
N PRO A 402 -5.13 11.34 -22.73
CA PRO A 402 -6.57 11.29 -22.47
C PRO A 402 -6.88 10.94 -21.01
N GLY A 403 -7.78 11.70 -20.39
CA GLY A 403 -8.15 11.54 -18.98
C GLY A 403 -7.12 11.98 -17.94
N PHE A 404 -5.87 12.28 -18.33
CA PHE A 404 -4.77 12.56 -17.40
C PHE A 404 -4.10 13.93 -17.61
N SER A 405 -3.89 14.41 -18.84
CA SER A 405 -3.30 15.72 -19.09
C SER A 405 -3.82 16.42 -20.35
N LYS A 406 -3.90 17.75 -20.31
CA LYS A 406 -4.37 18.58 -21.44
C LYS A 406 -3.81 20.00 -21.37
N PHE A 407 -3.44 20.58 -22.51
CA PHE A 407 -3.18 22.00 -22.64
C PHE A 407 -4.48 22.78 -22.84
N VAL A 408 -4.63 23.86 -22.09
CA VAL A 408 -5.78 24.76 -22.18
C VAL A 408 -5.28 26.15 -22.53
N THR A 409 -5.92 26.77 -23.52
CA THR A 409 -5.54 28.11 -23.98
C THR A 409 -6.09 29.20 -23.07
N ARG A 410 -5.45 30.36 -23.10
CA ARG A 410 -5.87 31.55 -22.35
C ARG A 410 -7.34 31.90 -22.62
N GLU A 411 -7.81 31.79 -23.86
CA GLU A 411 -9.19 32.08 -24.25
C GLU A 411 -10.18 31.15 -23.54
N THR A 412 -9.94 29.84 -23.59
CA THR A 412 -10.78 28.85 -22.89
C THR A 412 -10.76 29.09 -21.38
N LEU A 413 -9.64 29.52 -20.80
CA LEU A 413 -9.58 29.91 -19.39
C LEU A 413 -10.44 31.15 -19.11
N THR A 414 -10.41 32.17 -19.98
CA THR A 414 -11.27 33.37 -19.84
C THR A 414 -12.75 32.99 -19.85
N GLU A 415 -13.16 32.14 -20.80
CA GLU A 415 -14.54 31.64 -20.92
C GLU A 415 -15.00 30.90 -19.66
N ASN A 416 -14.07 30.24 -18.96
CA ASN A 416 -14.31 29.55 -17.70
C ASN A 416 -14.09 30.44 -16.46
N ALA A 417 -14.15 31.77 -16.62
CA ALA A 417 -13.95 32.76 -15.56
C ALA A 417 -12.62 32.58 -14.81
N ASP A 418 -11.58 32.19 -15.55
CA ASP A 418 -10.23 31.87 -15.07
C ASP A 418 -10.21 30.79 -13.98
N ASN A 419 -11.22 29.92 -13.92
CA ASN A 419 -11.24 28.81 -12.98
C ASN A 419 -10.24 27.73 -13.39
N LEU A 420 -9.26 27.42 -12.53
CA LEU A 420 -8.19 26.45 -12.80
C LEU A 420 -8.45 25.06 -12.20
N THR A 421 -9.70 24.74 -11.85
CA THR A 421 -10.03 23.40 -11.36
C THR A 421 -9.81 22.36 -12.45
N VAL A 422 -8.89 21.41 -12.20
CA VAL A 422 -8.40 20.46 -13.20
C VAL A 422 -9.52 19.61 -13.83
N HIS A 423 -10.47 19.11 -13.03
CA HIS A 423 -11.57 18.26 -13.54
C HIS A 423 -12.50 18.95 -14.56
N ARG A 424 -12.42 20.28 -14.70
CA ARG A 424 -13.15 21.02 -15.74
C ARG A 424 -12.54 20.78 -17.13
N TYR A 425 -11.23 20.52 -17.18
CA TYR A 425 -10.47 20.41 -18.42
C TYR A 425 -10.01 18.98 -18.70
N VAL A 426 -9.74 18.23 -17.64
CA VAL A 426 -9.24 16.85 -17.66
C VAL A 426 -10.11 16.03 -16.72
N ARG A 427 -11.15 15.40 -17.25
CA ARG A 427 -11.99 14.49 -16.45
C ARG A 427 -11.29 13.16 -16.32
N HIS A 428 -11.30 12.59 -15.11
CA HIS A 428 -11.09 11.16 -14.97
C HIS A 428 -12.11 10.48 -15.86
N GLU A 429 -11.66 9.60 -16.75
CA GLU A 429 -12.51 8.53 -17.25
C GLU A 429 -12.72 7.56 -16.07
N ALA A 430 -13.38 8.01 -15.00
CA ALA A 430 -14.15 7.10 -14.19
C ALA A 430 -15.24 6.64 -15.15
N ALA A 431 -14.95 5.56 -15.88
CA ALA A 431 -15.92 4.90 -16.71
C ALA A 431 -17.07 4.54 -15.78
N THR A 432 -18.13 5.35 -15.75
CA THR A 432 -19.46 4.82 -15.47
C THR A 432 -19.53 3.57 -16.33
N GLU A 433 -19.69 2.41 -15.68
CA GLU A 433 -19.65 1.11 -16.35
C GLU A 433 -20.72 1.10 -17.44
N ARG A 434 -20.34 1.42 -18.68
CA ARG A 434 -21.25 1.71 -19.81
C ARG A 434 -22.25 0.57 -19.96
N GLN A 435 -23.54 0.75 -19.77
CA GLN A 435 -24.52 -0.32 -19.95
C GLN A 435 -25.11 -0.27 -21.37
N ASP A 436 -25.07 -1.40 -22.08
CA ASP A 436 -25.72 -1.56 -23.38
C ASP A 436 -27.06 -2.27 -23.21
N LEU A 437 -28.14 -1.53 -23.43
CA LEU A 437 -29.50 -2.05 -23.26
C LEU A 437 -29.85 -3.13 -24.30
N ARG A 438 -29.33 -3.05 -25.53
CA ARG A 438 -29.61 -4.05 -26.57
C ARG A 438 -28.91 -5.36 -26.24
N ALA A 439 -27.67 -5.32 -25.76
CA ALA A 439 -26.97 -6.49 -25.23
C ALA A 439 -27.69 -7.10 -24.00
N HIS A 440 -28.24 -6.27 -23.12
CA HIS A 440 -29.06 -6.77 -22.01
C HIS A 440 -30.36 -7.45 -22.46
N LEU A 441 -31.01 -6.94 -23.51
CA LEU A 441 -32.26 -7.46 -24.05
C LEU A 441 -32.06 -8.73 -24.91
N GLU A 442 -31.18 -8.65 -25.91
CA GLU A 442 -30.99 -9.63 -26.99
C GLU A 442 -29.75 -10.51 -26.78
N GLY A 443 -28.90 -10.18 -25.81
CA GLY A 443 -27.61 -10.85 -25.61
C GLY A 443 -26.54 -10.37 -26.58
N GLY A 444 -25.32 -10.86 -26.34
CA GLY A 444 -24.13 -10.47 -27.10
C GLY A 444 -23.29 -9.45 -26.35
N MET A 445 -22.00 -9.42 -26.68
CA MET A 445 -20.99 -8.53 -26.13
C MET A 445 -20.80 -7.33 -27.06
N PRO A 446 -21.06 -6.09 -26.63
CA PRO A 446 -20.86 -4.91 -27.47
C PRO A 446 -19.41 -4.79 -27.97
N ALA A 447 -19.22 -4.72 -29.28
CA ALA A 447 -17.89 -4.62 -29.89
C ALA A 447 -17.14 -3.36 -29.45
N VAL A 448 -17.86 -2.27 -29.14
CA VAL A 448 -17.28 -1.02 -28.62
C VAL A 448 -16.64 -1.19 -27.24
N GLU A 449 -17.22 -1.99 -26.35
CA GLU A 449 -16.64 -2.28 -25.03
C GLU A 449 -15.41 -3.18 -25.15
N VAL A 450 -15.45 -4.17 -26.04
CA VAL A 450 -14.29 -5.02 -26.34
C VAL A 450 -13.15 -4.19 -26.97
N ALA A 451 -13.49 -3.27 -27.87
CA ALA A 451 -12.52 -2.35 -28.46
C ALA A 451 -11.92 -1.39 -27.43
N ALA A 452 -12.70 -0.92 -26.45
CA ALA A 452 -12.20 -0.08 -25.36
C ALA A 452 -11.19 -0.83 -24.48
N ALA A 453 -11.41 -2.13 -24.25
CA ALA A 453 -10.50 -2.99 -23.49
C ALA A 453 -9.35 -3.59 -24.32
N LYS A 454 -9.25 -3.25 -25.61
CA LYS A 454 -8.21 -3.75 -26.51
C LYS A 454 -6.79 -3.58 -25.98
N PRO A 455 -6.39 -2.46 -25.33
CA PRO A 455 -5.04 -2.33 -24.78
C PRO A 455 -4.69 -3.43 -23.77
N LEU A 456 -5.63 -3.80 -22.88
CA LEU A 456 -5.42 -4.84 -21.88
C LEU A 456 -5.39 -6.23 -22.53
N LEU A 457 -6.28 -6.50 -23.50
CA LEU A 457 -6.28 -7.76 -24.23
C LEU A 457 -4.99 -7.97 -25.03
N ASP A 458 -4.53 -6.92 -25.73
CA ASP A 458 -3.28 -6.95 -26.51
C ASP A 458 -2.06 -7.17 -25.63
N ALA A 459 -2.03 -6.57 -24.43
CA ALA A 459 -0.98 -6.77 -23.42
C ALA A 459 -0.82 -8.26 -23.04
N TYR A 460 -1.93 -8.98 -22.93
CA TYR A 460 -1.96 -10.44 -22.72
C TYR A 460 -1.90 -11.27 -24.01
N GLY A 461 -1.85 -10.63 -25.19
CA GLY A 461 -1.86 -11.31 -26.48
C GLY A 461 -3.17 -12.06 -26.78
N VAL A 462 -4.26 -11.69 -26.10
CA VAL A 462 -5.57 -12.32 -26.24
C VAL A 462 -6.35 -11.60 -27.33
N GLN A 463 -6.83 -12.34 -28.31
CA GLN A 463 -7.71 -11.80 -29.35
C GLN A 463 -9.17 -11.88 -28.89
N PRO A 464 -10.04 -10.95 -29.32
CA PRO A 464 -11.47 -11.04 -29.06
C PRO A 464 -12.09 -12.39 -29.44
N THR A 465 -11.60 -13.03 -30.51
CA THR A 465 -12.03 -14.35 -30.98
C THR A 465 -11.67 -15.50 -30.03
N ASP A 466 -10.71 -15.30 -29.14
CA ASP A 466 -10.38 -16.29 -28.10
C ASP A 466 -11.48 -16.35 -27.03
N LEU A 467 -12.17 -15.22 -26.81
CA LEU A 467 -13.21 -15.06 -25.78
C LEU A 467 -14.62 -15.17 -26.35
N PHE A 468 -14.85 -14.67 -27.57
CA PHE A 468 -16.15 -14.52 -28.20
C PHE A 468 -16.20 -15.14 -29.60
N GLN A 469 -17.41 -15.30 -30.15
CA GLN A 469 -17.67 -15.67 -31.54
C GLN A 469 -18.22 -14.46 -32.31
N GLU A 470 -18.00 -14.38 -33.61
CA GLU A 470 -18.62 -13.34 -34.44
C GLU A 470 -20.14 -13.57 -34.54
N ARG A 471 -20.93 -12.52 -34.36
CA ARG A 471 -22.38 -12.59 -34.53
C ARG A 471 -22.74 -12.48 -36.01
N ALA A 472 -23.46 -13.46 -36.52
CA ALA A 472 -23.84 -13.50 -37.93
C ALA A 472 -24.75 -12.32 -38.31
N GLY A 473 -24.29 -11.47 -39.22
CA GLY A 473 -25.07 -10.34 -39.76
C GLY A 473 -25.10 -9.08 -38.88
N ASP A 474 -24.34 -9.03 -37.78
CA ASP A 474 -24.26 -7.86 -36.90
C ASP A 474 -22.82 -7.65 -36.42
N SER A 475 -22.15 -6.62 -36.94
CA SER A 475 -20.77 -6.29 -36.56
C SER A 475 -20.65 -5.46 -35.28
N GLU A 476 -21.77 -4.97 -34.74
CA GLU A 476 -21.77 -4.16 -33.51
C GLU A 476 -21.68 -5.02 -32.25
N TYR A 477 -21.96 -6.33 -32.35
CA TYR A 477 -21.98 -7.27 -31.23
C TYR A 477 -21.22 -8.55 -31.56
N LEU A 478 -20.62 -9.16 -30.53
CA LEU A 478 -20.04 -10.49 -30.57
C LEU A 478 -20.91 -11.44 -29.75
N ASP A 479 -20.90 -12.74 -30.02
CA ASP A 479 -21.63 -13.73 -29.22
C ASP A 479 -20.71 -14.36 -28.17
N PHE A 480 -21.23 -14.51 -26.94
CA PHE A 480 -20.57 -15.34 -25.95
C PHE A 480 -20.54 -16.78 -26.43
N ARG A 481 -19.43 -17.48 -26.14
CA ARG A 481 -19.36 -18.94 -26.34
C ARG A 481 -20.47 -19.65 -25.54
N ALA A 482 -20.80 -20.88 -25.96
CA ALA A 482 -21.75 -21.71 -25.24
C ALA A 482 -21.34 -21.83 -23.77
N ARG A 483 -22.28 -21.90 -22.82
CA ARG A 483 -21.99 -21.81 -21.38
C ARG A 483 -20.90 -22.77 -20.87
N GLY A 484 -20.78 -23.98 -21.44
CA GLY A 484 -19.73 -24.95 -21.08
C GLY A 484 -18.37 -24.70 -21.75
N GLU A 485 -18.29 -23.77 -22.68
CA GLU A 485 -17.10 -23.40 -23.46
C GLU A 485 -16.60 -21.98 -23.15
N ARG A 486 -17.27 -21.27 -22.23
CA ARG A 486 -16.85 -19.95 -21.78
C ARG A 486 -15.56 -20.08 -20.96
N PRO A 487 -14.57 -19.18 -21.14
CA PRO A 487 -13.38 -19.15 -20.30
C PRO A 487 -13.74 -18.98 -18.82
N ASP A 488 -13.28 -19.91 -17.99
CA ASP A 488 -13.30 -19.78 -16.53
C ASP A 488 -12.03 -19.07 -16.04
N THR A 489 -11.97 -18.73 -14.75
CA THR A 489 -10.82 -18.06 -14.13
C THR A 489 -9.51 -18.84 -14.37
N ARG A 490 -9.57 -20.18 -14.39
CA ARG A 490 -8.42 -21.04 -14.67
C ARG A 490 -7.92 -20.88 -16.11
N THR A 491 -8.85 -20.84 -17.07
CA THR A 491 -8.54 -20.65 -18.49
C THR A 491 -7.93 -19.26 -18.73
N LEU A 492 -8.53 -18.21 -18.18
CA LEU A 492 -8.01 -16.84 -18.27
C LEU A 492 -6.62 -16.72 -17.64
N THR A 493 -6.40 -17.32 -16.47
CA THR A 493 -5.08 -17.36 -15.81
C THR A 493 -4.03 -18.04 -16.69
N ARG A 494 -4.38 -19.16 -17.35
CA ARG A 494 -3.49 -19.86 -18.28
C ARG A 494 -3.16 -19.02 -19.53
N MET A 495 -4.14 -18.27 -20.05
CA MET A 495 -3.90 -17.35 -21.16
C MET A 495 -2.90 -16.26 -20.75
N ALA A 496 -3.10 -15.66 -19.57
CA ALA A 496 -2.20 -14.65 -19.02
C ALA A 496 -0.76 -15.15 -18.83
N HIS A 497 -0.60 -16.38 -18.32
CA HIS A 497 0.70 -16.99 -18.02
C HIS A 497 1.65 -17.03 -19.23
N THR A 498 1.14 -17.12 -20.46
CA THR A 498 1.99 -17.16 -21.66
C THR A 498 2.82 -15.88 -21.83
N ARG A 499 2.18 -14.72 -21.66
CA ARG A 499 2.86 -13.42 -21.74
C ARG A 499 3.69 -13.12 -20.50
N GLU A 500 3.19 -13.49 -19.32
CA GLU A 500 3.96 -13.36 -18.07
C GLU A 500 5.28 -14.15 -18.14
N SER A 501 5.27 -15.37 -18.68
CA SER A 501 6.50 -16.16 -18.87
C SER A 501 7.48 -15.50 -19.85
N THR A 502 6.99 -14.88 -20.92
CA THR A 502 7.85 -14.12 -21.85
C THR A 502 8.50 -12.92 -21.13
N LEU A 503 7.74 -12.24 -20.25
CA LEU A 503 8.26 -11.15 -19.45
C LEU A 503 9.32 -11.64 -18.45
N TRP A 504 9.11 -12.78 -17.80
CA TRP A 504 10.10 -13.39 -16.90
C TRP A 504 11.38 -13.82 -17.63
N GLU A 505 11.28 -14.37 -18.84
CA GLU A 505 12.46 -14.66 -19.66
C GLU A 505 13.25 -13.38 -20.02
N ALA A 506 12.54 -12.28 -20.32
CA ALA A 506 13.17 -10.99 -20.56
C ALA A 506 13.81 -10.42 -19.29
N PHE A 507 13.15 -10.57 -18.14
CA PHE A 507 13.68 -10.22 -16.83
C PHE A 507 14.97 -10.96 -16.51
N ASP A 508 15.00 -12.27 -16.68
CA ASP A 508 16.18 -13.09 -16.37
C ASP A 508 17.37 -12.71 -17.26
N LYS A 509 17.14 -12.49 -18.56
CA LYS A 509 18.17 -11.98 -19.48
C LYS A 509 18.67 -10.59 -19.10
N ALA A 510 17.76 -9.69 -18.73
CA ALA A 510 18.13 -8.36 -18.25
C ALA A 510 18.98 -8.47 -16.97
N TRP A 511 18.59 -9.37 -16.07
CA TRP A 511 19.28 -9.61 -14.80
C TRP A 511 20.71 -10.14 -14.98
N GLU A 512 20.96 -10.98 -15.98
CA GLU A 512 22.32 -11.41 -16.35
C GLU A 512 23.21 -10.21 -16.71
N SER A 513 22.67 -9.25 -17.47
CA SER A 513 23.39 -8.02 -17.83
C SER A 513 23.58 -7.09 -16.64
N VAL A 514 22.55 -6.92 -15.79
CA VAL A 514 22.66 -6.16 -14.53
C VAL A 514 23.74 -6.75 -13.63
N THR A 515 23.77 -8.08 -13.49
CA THR A 515 24.80 -8.82 -12.74
C THR A 515 26.19 -8.52 -13.28
N ALA A 516 26.37 -8.57 -14.60
CA ALA A 516 27.65 -8.25 -15.24
C ALA A 516 28.06 -6.79 -15.03
N GLN A 517 27.12 -5.84 -15.14
CA GLN A 517 27.36 -4.41 -14.96
C GLN A 517 27.76 -4.06 -13.51
N ILE A 518 26.99 -4.53 -12.52
CA ILE A 518 27.31 -4.31 -11.10
C ILE A 518 28.65 -4.98 -10.77
N SER A 519 28.87 -6.21 -11.23
CA SER A 519 30.15 -6.92 -11.01
C SER A 519 31.34 -6.21 -11.66
N ALA A 520 31.15 -5.62 -12.84
CA ALA A 520 32.20 -4.86 -13.54
C ALA A 520 32.48 -3.51 -12.86
N ALA A 521 31.43 -2.81 -12.43
CA ALA A 521 31.53 -1.50 -11.78
C ALA A 521 32.25 -1.55 -10.43
N PHE A 522 32.21 -2.71 -9.77
CA PHE A 522 32.81 -2.92 -8.45
C PHE A 522 33.90 -4.01 -8.45
N ARG A 523 34.63 -4.19 -9.56
CA ARG A 523 35.83 -5.04 -9.59
C ARG A 523 36.83 -4.51 -8.56
N PHE A 524 37.00 -5.28 -7.48
CA PHE A 524 37.97 -4.98 -6.45
C PHE A 524 39.37 -5.34 -6.97
N ASP A 525 40.10 -4.36 -7.50
CA ASP A 525 41.54 -4.52 -7.70
C ASP A 525 42.24 -4.22 -6.37
N SER A 526 42.80 -5.26 -5.75
CA SER A 526 43.59 -5.16 -4.53
C SER A 526 44.87 -4.32 -4.68
N SER A 527 45.17 -3.85 -5.90
CA SER A 527 46.28 -2.93 -6.20
C SER A 527 45.89 -1.44 -6.23
N SER A 528 44.61 -1.09 -6.05
CA SER A 528 44.20 0.32 -6.00
C SER A 528 44.64 1.00 -4.70
N VAL A 529 45.34 2.13 -4.84
CA VAL A 529 45.89 2.95 -3.74
C VAL A 529 44.76 3.41 -2.81
N PRO A 530 44.91 3.35 -1.47
CA PRO A 530 43.95 3.94 -0.54
C PRO A 530 43.82 5.45 -0.82
N GLY A 531 42.63 5.90 -1.23
CA GLY A 531 42.32 7.33 -1.39
C GLY A 531 42.00 7.79 -2.82
N GLN A 532 42.03 6.93 -3.84
CA GLN A 532 41.46 7.25 -5.16
C GLN A 532 40.50 6.14 -5.61
N PRO A 533 39.19 6.27 -5.31
CA PRO A 533 38.23 5.32 -5.81
C PRO A 533 38.05 5.53 -7.32
N GLY A 534 38.59 4.61 -8.12
CA GLY A 534 38.14 4.37 -9.49
C GLY A 534 36.70 3.85 -9.45
N ARG A 535 35.74 4.73 -9.18
CA ARG A 535 34.32 4.40 -9.03
C ARG A 535 33.59 4.81 -10.30
N VAL A 536 32.82 3.87 -10.86
CA VAL A 536 31.70 4.26 -11.71
C VAL A 536 30.80 5.18 -10.86
N PRO A 537 30.54 6.43 -11.29
CA PRO A 537 29.63 7.32 -10.56
C PRO A 537 28.29 6.61 -10.35
N TRP A 538 27.77 6.61 -9.11
CA TRP A 538 26.51 5.95 -8.77
C TRP A 538 25.39 6.30 -9.75
N ALA A 539 25.28 7.57 -10.14
CA ALA A 539 24.30 8.04 -11.13
C ALA A 539 24.41 7.33 -12.49
N ALA A 540 25.64 7.10 -12.98
CA ALA A 540 25.88 6.41 -14.23
C ALA A 540 25.53 4.92 -14.13
N LEU A 541 25.90 4.26 -13.02
CA LEU A 541 25.52 2.87 -12.77
C LEU A 541 24.01 2.72 -12.61
N ARG A 542 23.37 3.60 -11.83
CA ARG A 542 21.93 3.64 -11.62
C ARG A 542 21.19 3.73 -12.96
N THR A 543 21.60 4.67 -13.81
CA THR A 543 20.99 4.85 -15.15
C THR A 543 21.17 3.60 -16.01
N ALA A 544 22.40 3.06 -16.09
CA ALA A 544 22.68 1.87 -16.89
C ALA A 544 21.90 0.63 -16.42
N VAL A 545 21.87 0.38 -15.11
CA VAL A 545 21.11 -0.73 -14.49
C VAL A 545 19.62 -0.54 -14.73
N ALA A 546 19.12 0.69 -14.54
CA ALA A 546 17.71 1.00 -14.75
C ALA A 546 17.30 0.75 -16.20
N ASP A 547 18.03 1.27 -17.18
CA ASP A 547 17.73 1.11 -18.60
C ASP A 547 17.79 -0.36 -19.04
N THR A 548 18.73 -1.12 -18.48
CA THR A 548 18.89 -2.56 -18.73
C THR A 548 17.67 -3.36 -18.31
N VAL A 549 17.01 -2.97 -17.22
CA VAL A 549 15.76 -3.60 -16.77
C VAL A 549 14.54 -3.01 -17.50
N ARG A 550 14.50 -1.69 -17.68
CA ARG A 550 13.36 -0.98 -18.29
C ARG A 550 13.09 -1.42 -19.72
N MET A 551 14.12 -1.36 -20.58
CA MET A 551 13.92 -1.52 -22.01
C MET A 551 13.33 -2.89 -22.38
N PRO A 552 13.85 -4.03 -21.88
CA PRO A 552 13.30 -5.35 -22.23
C PRO A 552 11.87 -5.54 -21.69
N LEU A 553 11.59 -5.10 -20.47
CA LEU A 553 10.27 -5.27 -19.85
C LEU A 553 9.20 -4.41 -20.55
N ALA A 554 9.53 -3.16 -20.87
CA ALA A 554 8.62 -2.25 -21.58
C ALA A 554 8.32 -2.74 -23.02
N GLN A 555 9.28 -3.38 -23.69
CA GLN A 555 9.10 -3.93 -25.05
C GLN A 555 8.09 -5.09 -25.12
N ILE A 556 7.85 -5.80 -24.02
CA ILE A 556 6.83 -6.87 -23.98
C ILE A 556 5.42 -6.29 -24.12
N GLY A 557 5.20 -5.06 -23.64
CA GLY A 557 3.91 -4.38 -23.67
C GLY A 557 2.88 -4.92 -22.68
N LEU A 558 3.29 -5.80 -21.74
CA LEU A 558 2.42 -6.31 -20.67
C LEU A 558 2.24 -5.28 -19.55
N LEU A 559 3.29 -4.50 -19.27
CA LEU A 559 3.29 -3.39 -18.33
C LEU A 559 3.47 -2.09 -19.12
N ASP A 560 2.72 -1.05 -18.75
CA ASP A 560 2.97 0.28 -19.30
C ASP A 560 4.33 0.82 -18.83
N SER A 561 4.87 1.81 -19.55
CA SER A 561 6.21 2.36 -19.27
C SER A 561 6.32 2.91 -17.85
N TYR A 562 5.24 3.51 -17.32
CA TYR A 562 5.25 4.11 -15.99
C TYR A 562 5.30 3.05 -14.88
N ALA A 563 4.61 1.94 -15.06
CA ALA A 563 4.67 0.80 -14.14
C ALA A 563 6.07 0.19 -14.10
N VAL A 564 6.74 0.08 -15.26
CA VAL A 564 8.14 -0.40 -15.32
C VAL A 564 9.09 0.61 -14.71
N ASP A 565 8.92 1.90 -14.99
CA ASP A 565 9.76 2.96 -14.44
C ASP A 565 9.65 3.04 -12.93
N GLY A 566 8.43 2.99 -12.38
CA GLY A 566 8.19 2.99 -10.95
C GLY A 566 8.72 1.75 -10.25
N LEU A 567 8.57 0.56 -10.85
CA LEU A 567 9.19 -0.68 -10.36
C LEU A 567 10.70 -0.51 -10.16
N VAL A 568 11.37 0.03 -11.17
CA VAL A 568 12.83 0.20 -11.18
C VAL A 568 13.29 1.31 -10.25
N GLU A 569 12.58 2.46 -10.22
CA GLU A 569 12.90 3.57 -9.32
C GLU A 569 12.68 3.23 -7.85
N ASP A 570 11.59 2.51 -7.53
CA ASP A 570 11.33 2.04 -6.17
C ASP A 570 12.40 1.02 -5.72
N TRP A 571 12.75 0.06 -6.57
CA TRP A 571 13.82 -0.91 -6.30
C TRP A 571 15.18 -0.24 -6.06
N LEU A 572 15.60 0.66 -6.96
CA LEU A 572 16.88 1.36 -6.84
C LEU A 572 16.90 2.31 -5.64
N GLY A 573 15.77 2.96 -5.34
CA GLY A 573 15.63 3.84 -4.19
C GLY A 573 15.74 3.09 -2.85
N GLN A 574 15.10 1.92 -2.72
CA GLN A 574 15.21 1.10 -1.50
C GLN A 574 16.59 0.43 -1.35
N SER A 575 17.24 0.12 -2.48
CA SER A 575 18.57 -0.49 -2.50
C SER A 575 19.71 0.53 -2.43
N GLU A 576 19.41 1.82 -2.33
CA GLU A 576 20.39 2.91 -2.42
C GLU A 576 21.52 2.75 -1.38
N ALA A 577 21.16 2.45 -0.12
CA ALA A 577 22.13 2.22 0.95
C ALA A 577 23.06 1.03 0.64
N THR A 578 22.51 -0.05 0.07
CA THR A 578 23.28 -1.23 -0.36
C THR A 578 24.30 -0.85 -1.43
N TYR A 579 23.89 -0.11 -2.47
CA TYR A 579 24.80 0.34 -3.53
C TYR A 579 25.85 1.32 -3.02
N ARG A 580 25.51 2.18 -2.06
CA ARG A 580 26.46 3.10 -1.40
C ARG A 580 27.51 2.32 -0.61
N THR A 581 27.11 1.33 0.20
CA THR A 581 28.04 0.45 0.92
C THR A 581 28.90 -0.36 -0.05
N LEU A 582 28.30 -0.87 -1.13
CA LEU A 582 29.00 -1.60 -2.18
C LEU A 582 30.09 -0.74 -2.85
N ALA A 583 29.75 0.51 -3.20
CA ALA A 583 30.71 1.47 -3.75
C ALA A 583 31.80 1.83 -2.72
N ALA A 584 31.41 1.96 -1.45
CA ALA A 584 32.31 2.33 -0.37
C ALA A 584 33.35 1.24 -0.05
N ARG A 585 32.89 -0.01 0.07
CA ARG A 585 33.61 -1.09 0.78
C ARG A 585 33.50 -2.47 0.12
N GLY A 586 32.74 -2.62 -0.97
CA GLY A 586 32.59 -3.88 -1.72
C GLY A 586 31.53 -4.83 -1.17
N PHE A 587 31.35 -5.98 -1.84
CA PHE A 587 30.28 -6.94 -1.58
C PHE A 587 30.33 -7.57 -0.19
N ALA A 588 31.51 -7.99 0.28
CA ALA A 588 31.69 -8.61 1.59
C ALA A 588 31.20 -7.69 2.73
N ALA A 589 31.46 -6.39 2.60
CA ALA A 589 31.03 -5.40 3.57
C ALA A 589 29.50 -5.23 3.63
N VAL A 590 28.80 -5.38 2.52
CA VAL A 590 27.32 -5.37 2.49
C VAL A 590 26.78 -6.54 3.30
N VAL A 591 27.31 -7.75 3.08
CA VAL A 591 26.86 -8.93 3.82
C VAL A 591 27.20 -8.80 5.31
N ASP A 592 28.38 -8.28 5.65
CA ASP A 592 28.76 -8.00 7.05
C ASP A 592 27.78 -7.04 7.73
N ASP A 593 27.43 -5.93 7.05
CA ASP A 593 26.54 -4.91 7.57
C ASP A 593 25.11 -5.48 7.76
N TRP A 594 24.62 -6.30 6.82
CA TRP A 594 23.34 -7.01 6.94
C TRP A 594 23.33 -8.03 8.08
N CYS A 595 24.37 -8.87 8.20
CA CYS A 595 24.49 -9.82 9.30
C CYS A 595 24.51 -9.11 10.66
N ALA A 596 25.20 -7.98 10.75
CA ALA A 596 25.22 -7.17 11.96
C ALA A 596 23.86 -6.57 12.31
N ASP A 597 23.05 -6.17 11.32
CA ASP A 597 21.69 -5.69 11.58
C ASP A 597 20.78 -6.81 12.11
N VAL A 598 20.91 -8.03 11.58
CA VAL A 598 20.21 -9.22 12.10
C VAL A 598 20.63 -9.50 13.54
N ASP A 599 21.93 -9.47 13.84
CA ASP A 599 22.46 -9.76 15.17
C ASP A 599 22.02 -8.70 16.21
N ASP A 600 21.95 -7.43 15.80
CA ASP A 600 21.37 -6.35 16.60
C ASP A 600 19.88 -6.59 16.89
N ARG A 601 19.08 -7.05 15.89
CA ARG A 601 17.67 -7.42 16.08
C ARG A 601 17.51 -8.59 17.05
N LEU A 602 18.31 -9.63 16.90
CA LEU A 602 18.29 -10.81 17.78
C LEU A 602 18.66 -10.42 19.22
N THR A 603 19.64 -9.54 19.39
CA THR A 603 20.02 -9.01 20.71
C THR A 603 18.87 -8.21 21.33
N ALA A 604 18.19 -7.37 20.54
CA ALA A 604 17.02 -6.60 20.97
C ALA A 604 15.78 -7.46 21.27
N ALA A 605 15.66 -8.65 20.64
CA ALA A 605 14.56 -9.58 20.85
C ALA A 605 14.58 -10.24 22.25
N ARG A 606 15.76 -10.40 22.86
CA ARG A 606 15.93 -11.07 24.18
C ARG A 606 15.04 -10.48 25.29
N PRO A 607 14.85 -9.15 25.40
CA PRO A 607 13.88 -8.55 26.33
C PRO A 607 12.47 -8.25 25.76
N ARG A 608 12.28 -8.19 24.42
CA ARG A 608 11.08 -7.58 23.78
C ARG A 608 10.09 -8.56 23.11
N GLY A 609 10.42 -9.86 23.00
CA GLY A 609 9.47 -10.91 22.58
C GLY A 609 9.56 -11.33 21.11
N ARG A 610 8.59 -12.14 20.66
CA ARG A 610 8.61 -12.92 19.40
C ARG A 610 8.65 -12.09 18.10
N TYR A 611 8.12 -10.87 18.11
CA TYR A 611 8.05 -10.00 16.92
C TYR A 611 9.43 -9.61 16.37
N GLU A 612 10.36 -9.19 17.25
CA GLU A 612 11.72 -8.81 16.85
C GLU A 612 12.51 -10.00 16.29
N LEU A 613 12.27 -11.19 16.84
CA LEU A 613 12.86 -12.43 16.33
C LEU A 613 12.33 -12.75 14.92
N ASP A 614 11.03 -12.67 14.70
CA ASP A 614 10.45 -12.92 13.37
C ASP A 614 10.95 -11.87 12.35
N THR A 615 11.05 -10.60 12.75
CA THR A 615 11.61 -9.52 11.89
C THR A 615 13.11 -9.72 11.60
N ALA A 616 13.86 -10.39 12.48
CA ALA A 616 15.24 -10.76 12.24
C ALA A 616 15.34 -11.90 11.22
N LEU A 617 14.47 -12.91 11.34
CA LEU A 617 14.39 -14.05 10.42
C LEU A 617 13.92 -13.65 9.02
N GLU A 618 13.09 -12.61 8.91
CA GLU A 618 12.61 -12.06 7.64
C GLU A 618 13.64 -11.18 6.92
N HIS A 619 14.75 -10.81 7.57
CA HIS A 619 15.78 -9.99 6.93
C HIS A 619 16.38 -10.74 5.71
N PRO A 620 16.49 -10.11 4.51
CA PRO A 620 16.82 -10.82 3.26
C PRO A 620 18.13 -11.64 3.26
N VAL A 621 19.12 -11.24 4.06
CA VAL A 621 20.38 -11.99 4.20
C VAL A 621 20.19 -13.37 4.86
N VAL A 622 19.17 -13.53 5.72
CA VAL A 622 18.93 -14.80 6.44
C VAL A 622 18.48 -15.91 5.48
N PRO A 623 17.43 -15.76 4.65
CA PRO A 623 17.09 -16.79 3.67
C PRO A 623 18.19 -16.99 2.62
N ALA A 624 18.99 -15.96 2.31
CA ALA A 624 20.12 -16.10 1.38
C ALA A 624 21.27 -16.96 1.95
N LEU A 625 21.56 -16.86 3.25
CA LEU A 625 22.67 -17.58 3.89
C LEU A 625 22.26 -18.88 4.58
N LEU A 626 21.04 -18.94 5.10
CA LEU A 626 20.56 -19.96 6.02
C LEU A 626 19.27 -20.66 5.55
N PRO A 627 19.08 -21.00 4.25
CA PRO A 627 17.84 -21.61 3.78
C PRO A 627 17.56 -22.97 4.46
N GLY A 628 18.60 -23.78 4.68
CA GLY A 628 18.49 -25.07 5.38
C GLY A 628 18.10 -24.92 6.85
N PHE A 629 18.67 -23.94 7.55
CA PHE A 629 18.31 -23.63 8.93
C PHE A 629 16.87 -23.12 9.03
N LEU A 630 16.41 -22.26 8.11
CA LEU A 630 15.02 -21.84 8.08
C LEU A 630 14.07 -23.03 7.85
N SER A 631 14.41 -23.95 6.96
CA SER A 631 13.64 -25.18 6.76
C SER A 631 13.63 -26.07 8.00
N GLU A 632 14.74 -26.18 8.73
CA GLU A 632 14.81 -26.94 9.98
C GLU A 632 13.98 -26.27 11.09
N LEU A 633 14.10 -24.95 11.23
CA LEU A 633 13.33 -24.15 12.17
C LEU A 633 11.83 -24.26 11.87
N SER A 634 11.45 -24.32 10.59
CA SER A 634 10.09 -24.69 10.14
C SER A 634 9.61 -25.96 10.75
N ALA A 635 10.34 -27.04 10.48
CA ALA A 635 9.92 -28.38 10.81
C ALA A 635 9.89 -28.55 12.33
N ALA A 636 10.83 -27.93 13.04
CA ALA A 636 10.83 -27.89 14.50
C ALA A 636 9.62 -27.11 15.06
N ARG A 637 9.29 -25.94 14.49
CA ARG A 637 8.11 -25.15 14.85
C ARG A 637 6.85 -25.96 14.60
N GLU A 638 6.64 -26.44 13.37
CA GLU A 638 5.53 -27.33 12.96
C GLU A 638 5.38 -28.54 13.90
N ARG A 639 6.47 -29.22 14.26
CA ARG A 639 6.43 -30.39 15.14
C ARG A 639 6.07 -30.04 16.58
N ALA A 640 6.65 -28.97 17.14
CA ALA A 640 6.29 -28.47 18.47
C ALA A 640 4.80 -28.11 18.56
N ASP A 641 4.30 -27.70 17.42
CA ASP A 641 2.99 -27.16 17.23
C ASP A 641 1.91 -28.24 17.04
N GLU A 642 2.19 -29.23 16.21
CA GLU A 642 1.45 -30.49 16.09
C GLU A 642 1.34 -31.20 17.46
N LEU A 643 2.46 -31.37 18.17
CA LEU A 643 2.48 -32.01 19.50
C LEU A 643 1.73 -31.19 20.56
N SER A 644 1.70 -29.86 20.43
CA SER A 644 0.90 -29.00 21.32
C SER A 644 -0.59 -29.12 21.05
N ALA A 645 -1.00 -29.32 19.78
CA ALA A 645 -2.38 -29.62 19.42
C ALA A 645 -2.80 -30.99 19.97
N GLN A 646 -2.03 -32.05 19.69
CA GLN A 646 -2.28 -33.40 20.21
C GLN A 646 -2.39 -33.43 21.75
N LEU A 647 -1.55 -32.68 22.47
CA LEU A 647 -1.62 -32.60 23.93
C LEU A 647 -2.87 -31.87 24.43
N LYS A 648 -3.35 -30.87 23.69
CA LYS A 648 -4.59 -30.17 24.00
C LYS A 648 -5.79 -31.12 23.83
N ASP A 649 -5.80 -31.88 22.75
CA ASP A 649 -6.87 -32.82 22.42
C ASP A 649 -6.91 -33.98 23.44
N ALA A 650 -5.75 -34.57 23.79
CA ALA A 650 -5.66 -35.64 24.78
C ALA A 650 -6.07 -35.19 26.20
N LYS A 651 -5.81 -33.93 26.58
CA LYS A 651 -6.27 -33.37 27.87
C LYS A 651 -7.77 -33.11 27.88
N ALA A 652 -8.33 -32.69 26.75
CA ALA A 652 -9.77 -32.50 26.63
C ALA A 652 -10.53 -33.82 26.80
N ALA A 653 -9.99 -34.94 26.27
CA ALA A 653 -10.52 -36.28 26.49
C ALA A 653 -10.41 -36.75 27.97
N GLU A 654 -9.31 -36.42 28.66
CA GLU A 654 -9.12 -36.71 30.10
C GLU A 654 -10.17 -36.00 30.98
N GLU A 655 -10.49 -34.75 30.67
CA GLU A 655 -11.44 -33.92 31.43
C GLU A 655 -12.93 -34.32 31.21
N GLN A 656 -13.24 -35.05 30.13
CA GLN A 656 -14.60 -35.48 29.77
C GLN A 656 -15.03 -36.82 30.39
N GLY A 657 -14.15 -37.50 31.13
CA GLY A 657 -14.51 -38.69 31.92
C GLY A 657 -14.53 -40.02 31.15
N GLU A 658 -14.02 -40.06 29.92
CA GLU A 658 -13.95 -41.27 29.06
C GLU A 658 -12.66 -42.08 29.26
N ALA A 659 -12.23 -42.23 30.52
CA ALA A 659 -10.93 -42.84 30.84
C ALA A 659 -10.80 -44.31 30.37
N ASP A 660 -11.91 -45.04 30.26
CA ASP A 660 -11.93 -46.45 29.84
C ASP A 660 -11.92 -46.62 28.31
N LEU A 661 -12.49 -45.68 27.54
CA LEU A 661 -12.53 -45.75 26.06
C LEU A 661 -11.22 -45.30 25.40
N TYR A 662 -10.45 -44.44 26.07
CA TYR A 662 -9.20 -43.85 25.56
C TYR A 662 -7.98 -44.19 26.45
N SER A 663 -8.01 -45.32 27.16
CA SER A 663 -6.97 -45.74 28.09
C SER A 663 -5.56 -45.76 27.48
N ASP A 664 -5.41 -46.16 26.21
CA ASP A 664 -4.15 -46.16 25.47
C ASP A 664 -3.62 -44.73 25.18
N VAL A 665 -4.51 -43.78 24.90
CA VAL A 665 -4.17 -42.37 24.63
C VAL A 665 -3.78 -41.66 25.93
N LEU A 666 -4.51 -41.93 27.03
CA LEU A 666 -4.22 -41.39 28.36
C LEU A 666 -2.91 -41.98 28.93
N ALA A 667 -2.63 -43.26 28.68
CA ALA A 667 -1.33 -43.87 29.01
C ALA A 667 -0.15 -43.19 28.29
N GLY A 668 -0.40 -42.63 27.09
CA GLY A 668 0.57 -41.88 26.28
C GLY A 668 0.78 -40.41 26.70
N LEU A 669 -0.07 -39.81 27.53
CA LEU A 669 0.02 -38.39 27.94
C LEU A 669 1.39 -37.98 28.49
N PRO A 670 2.06 -38.75 29.38
CA PRO A 670 3.39 -38.40 29.86
C PRO A 670 4.44 -38.39 28.74
N ALA A 671 4.34 -39.32 27.78
CA ALA A 671 5.23 -39.38 26.63
C ALA A 671 5.00 -38.18 25.69
N LEU A 672 3.74 -37.82 25.44
CA LEU A 672 3.35 -36.67 24.64
C LEU A 672 3.78 -35.33 25.27
N ARG A 673 3.64 -35.17 26.59
CA ARG A 673 4.15 -34.01 27.34
C ARG A 673 5.67 -33.88 27.20
N ARG A 674 6.41 -35.00 27.29
CA ARG A 674 7.87 -35.03 27.09
C ARG A 674 8.24 -34.68 25.64
N ALA A 675 7.57 -35.27 24.65
CA ALA A 675 7.81 -34.99 23.24
C ALA A 675 7.55 -33.52 22.89
N ARG A 676 6.43 -32.95 23.34
CA ARG A 676 6.12 -31.52 23.15
C ARG A 676 7.17 -30.63 23.81
N SER A 677 7.59 -30.96 25.03
CA SER A 677 8.60 -30.19 25.74
C SER A 677 9.96 -30.25 25.03
N ALA A 678 10.33 -31.41 24.48
CA ALA A 678 11.53 -31.58 23.67
C ALA A 678 11.45 -30.78 22.36
N ALA A 679 10.32 -30.80 21.66
CA ALA A 679 10.12 -30.05 20.43
C ALA A 679 10.15 -28.52 20.65
N VAL A 680 9.47 -28.02 21.69
CA VAL A 680 9.55 -26.60 22.09
C VAL A 680 10.97 -26.21 22.50
N ARG A 681 11.68 -27.10 23.19
CA ARG A 681 13.09 -26.89 23.53
C ARG A 681 13.95 -26.82 22.27
N ARG A 682 13.74 -27.68 21.28
CA ARG A 682 14.46 -27.65 20.00
C ARG A 682 14.23 -26.33 19.25
N VAL A 683 12.99 -25.84 19.19
CA VAL A 683 12.69 -24.52 18.61
C VAL A 683 13.48 -23.43 19.32
N ARG A 684 13.47 -23.40 20.66
CA ARG A 684 14.23 -22.41 21.44
C ARG A 684 15.74 -22.52 21.24
N GLU A 685 16.28 -23.72 21.08
CA GLU A 685 17.69 -23.94 20.79
C GLU A 685 18.06 -23.39 19.42
N LEU A 686 17.26 -23.69 18.39
CA LEU A 686 17.46 -23.16 17.03
C LEU A 686 17.31 -21.63 16.99
N GLU A 687 16.33 -21.06 17.69
CA GLU A 687 16.14 -19.60 17.77
C GLU A 687 17.26 -18.89 18.55
N ALA A 688 17.90 -19.58 19.52
CA ALA A 688 18.99 -19.02 20.31
C ALA A 688 20.36 -19.13 19.62
N ASP A 689 20.54 -20.14 18.77
CA ASP A 689 21.82 -20.48 18.15
C ASP A 689 21.69 -20.44 16.61
N MET A 690 21.40 -19.25 16.09
CA MET A 690 21.35 -19.03 14.64
C MET A 690 22.79 -19.03 14.09
N PRO A 691 23.16 -19.92 13.15
CA PRO A 691 24.54 -20.07 12.66
C PRO A 691 24.91 -18.99 11.61
N LEU A 692 24.46 -17.74 11.82
CA LEU A 692 24.62 -16.65 10.86
C LEU A 692 26.09 -16.22 10.72
N GLU A 693 26.81 -16.12 11.83
CA GLU A 693 28.21 -15.71 11.82
C GLU A 693 29.10 -16.76 11.15
N GLU A 694 28.79 -18.04 11.36
CA GLU A 694 29.46 -19.18 10.74
C GLU A 694 29.22 -19.20 9.23
N ALA A 695 27.95 -19.06 8.81
CA ALA A 695 27.59 -18.99 7.40
C ALA A 695 28.27 -17.80 6.70
N ARG A 696 28.33 -16.64 7.36
CA ARG A 696 29.05 -15.47 6.83
C ARG A 696 30.56 -15.72 6.71
N ARG A 697 31.21 -16.32 7.71
CA ARG A 697 32.66 -16.63 7.68
C ARG A 697 33.03 -17.66 6.62
N ALA A 698 32.10 -18.54 6.25
CA ALA A 698 32.30 -19.54 5.20
C ALA A 698 32.30 -18.93 3.78
N LEU A 699 31.80 -17.71 3.59
CA LEU A 699 31.76 -17.05 2.28
C LEU A 699 33.13 -16.48 1.89
N ASP A 700 33.57 -16.81 0.68
CA ASP A 700 34.61 -16.08 -0.02
C ASP A 700 34.03 -14.82 -0.73
N ALA A 701 34.88 -14.12 -1.49
CA ALA A 701 34.48 -12.90 -2.20
C ALA A 701 33.40 -13.18 -3.27
N GLU A 702 33.42 -14.35 -3.90
CA GLU A 702 32.45 -14.74 -4.92
C GLU A 702 31.10 -15.10 -4.30
N GLY A 703 31.11 -15.84 -3.18
CA GLY A 703 29.93 -16.15 -2.39
C GLY A 703 29.27 -14.89 -1.84
N ALA A 704 30.04 -13.94 -1.30
CA ALA A 704 29.50 -12.66 -0.85
C ALA A 704 28.84 -11.86 -1.99
N ARG A 705 29.47 -11.85 -3.18
CA ARG A 705 28.89 -11.24 -4.38
C ARG A 705 27.58 -11.92 -4.78
N ALA A 706 27.54 -13.25 -4.81
CA ALA A 706 26.35 -14.02 -5.17
C ALA A 706 25.19 -13.75 -4.20
N VAL A 707 25.45 -13.64 -2.89
CA VAL A 707 24.44 -13.32 -1.88
C VAL A 707 23.85 -11.93 -2.09
N VAL A 708 24.69 -10.91 -2.28
CA VAL A 708 24.21 -9.53 -2.48
C VAL A 708 23.39 -9.42 -3.76
N LEU A 709 23.86 -10.00 -4.86
CA LEU A 709 23.13 -9.99 -6.13
C LEU A 709 21.83 -10.80 -6.04
N GLY A 710 21.83 -11.94 -5.35
CA GLY A 710 20.63 -12.73 -5.11
C GLY A 710 19.56 -11.93 -4.35
N VAL A 711 19.94 -11.27 -3.26
CA VAL A 711 19.03 -10.42 -2.49
C VAL A 711 18.46 -9.27 -3.34
N LEU A 712 19.29 -8.60 -4.14
CA LEU A 712 18.83 -7.53 -5.03
C LEU A 712 17.88 -8.04 -6.12
N ARG A 713 18.15 -9.24 -6.67
CA ARG A 713 17.26 -9.91 -7.65
C ARG A 713 15.92 -10.24 -7.03
N ASP A 714 15.95 -10.86 -5.86
CA ASP A 714 14.77 -11.36 -5.17
C ASP A 714 13.83 -10.20 -4.83
N ASP A 715 14.36 -9.06 -4.35
CA ASP A 715 13.55 -7.85 -4.12
C ASP A 715 12.89 -7.34 -5.40
N LEU A 716 13.64 -7.20 -6.49
CA LEU A 716 13.10 -6.73 -7.76
C LEU A 716 12.05 -7.70 -8.34
N SER A 717 12.31 -9.01 -8.28
CA SER A 717 11.36 -10.04 -8.72
C SER A 717 10.09 -10.05 -7.85
N GLY A 718 10.21 -9.87 -6.54
CA GLY A 718 9.06 -9.82 -5.63
C GLY A 718 8.14 -8.64 -5.96
N ARG A 719 8.71 -7.47 -6.27
CA ARG A 719 7.96 -6.30 -6.73
C ARG A 719 7.27 -6.56 -8.07
N LEU A 720 7.98 -7.17 -9.03
CA LEU A 720 7.42 -7.53 -10.33
C LEU A 720 6.26 -8.53 -10.19
N THR A 721 6.41 -9.57 -9.37
CA THR A 721 5.36 -10.55 -9.07
C THR A 721 4.08 -9.89 -8.54
N ARG A 722 4.22 -8.91 -7.64
CA ARG A 722 3.07 -8.16 -7.10
C ARG A 722 2.33 -7.42 -8.22
N ILE A 723 3.05 -6.67 -9.06
CA ILE A 723 2.45 -5.89 -10.16
C ILE A 723 1.77 -6.82 -11.17
N LEU A 724 2.39 -7.93 -11.53
CA LEU A 724 1.80 -8.93 -12.43
C LEU A 724 0.54 -9.56 -11.83
N GLY A 725 0.53 -9.82 -10.53
CA GLY A 725 -0.65 -10.30 -9.82
C GLY A 725 -1.83 -9.33 -9.92
N GLU A 726 -1.59 -8.05 -9.66
CA GLU A 726 -2.60 -6.98 -9.77
C GLU A 726 -3.15 -6.86 -11.20
N ARG A 727 -2.27 -6.86 -12.22
CA ARG A 727 -2.67 -6.80 -13.63
C ARG A 727 -3.44 -8.04 -14.09
N ARG A 728 -3.06 -9.21 -13.62
CA ARG A 728 -3.77 -10.46 -13.94
C ARG A 728 -5.17 -10.45 -13.34
N SER A 729 -5.32 -9.98 -12.11
CA SER A 729 -6.62 -9.80 -11.47
C SER A 729 -7.51 -8.82 -12.25
N GLU A 730 -6.94 -7.72 -12.78
CA GLU A 730 -7.65 -6.79 -13.65
C GLU A 730 -8.17 -7.48 -14.93
N PHE A 731 -7.32 -8.27 -15.60
CA PHE A 731 -7.69 -9.04 -16.79
C PHE A 731 -8.78 -10.07 -16.53
N THR A 732 -8.67 -10.85 -15.44
CA THR A 732 -9.70 -11.84 -15.10
C THR A 732 -11.02 -11.17 -14.73
N ALA A 733 -10.96 -10.10 -13.93
CA ALA A 733 -12.14 -9.35 -13.50
C ALA A 733 -12.88 -8.69 -14.67
N LEU A 734 -12.15 -8.26 -15.71
CA LEU A 734 -12.75 -7.68 -16.92
C LEU A 734 -13.71 -8.67 -17.61
N TYR A 735 -13.26 -9.89 -17.90
CA TYR A 735 -14.11 -10.88 -18.57
C TYR A 735 -15.25 -11.35 -17.66
N GLU A 736 -14.96 -11.58 -16.37
CA GLU A 736 -15.99 -11.96 -15.38
C GLU A 736 -17.09 -10.89 -15.28
N ALA A 737 -16.72 -9.60 -15.33
CA ALA A 737 -17.66 -8.50 -15.38
C ALA A 737 -18.51 -8.52 -16.66
N TRP A 738 -17.91 -8.75 -17.83
CA TRP A 738 -18.67 -8.87 -19.09
C TRP A 738 -19.63 -10.06 -19.09
N ASP A 739 -19.21 -11.24 -18.64
CA ASP A 739 -20.06 -12.43 -18.58
C ASP A 739 -21.21 -12.24 -17.59
N ALA A 740 -20.95 -11.66 -16.42
CA ALA A 740 -21.99 -11.30 -15.45
C ALA A 740 -22.98 -10.29 -16.04
N LYS A 741 -22.48 -9.31 -16.78
CA LYS A 741 -23.26 -8.20 -17.33
C LYS A 741 -24.08 -8.59 -18.56
N TYR A 742 -23.54 -9.35 -19.51
CA TYR A 742 -24.18 -9.63 -20.81
C TYR A 742 -24.33 -11.11 -21.14
N GLY A 743 -23.71 -12.02 -20.39
CA GLY A 743 -23.70 -13.46 -20.67
C GLY A 743 -25.06 -14.18 -20.54
N LEU A 744 -26.11 -13.48 -20.11
CA LEU A 744 -27.50 -13.95 -20.07
C LEU A 744 -28.45 -12.84 -20.52
N SER A 745 -29.14 -12.99 -21.64
CA SER A 745 -30.06 -11.96 -22.16
C SER A 745 -31.44 -12.00 -21.49
N PHE A 746 -32.19 -10.89 -21.52
CA PHE A 746 -33.57 -10.87 -21.05
C PHE A 746 -34.49 -11.81 -21.85
N GLN A 747 -34.28 -11.96 -23.16
CA GLN A 747 -35.04 -12.93 -23.97
C GLN A 747 -34.86 -14.37 -23.48
N GLU A 748 -33.64 -14.75 -23.09
CA GLU A 748 -33.38 -16.05 -22.48
C GLU A 748 -34.04 -16.19 -21.09
N ILE A 749 -34.17 -15.08 -20.35
CA ILE A 749 -34.87 -15.05 -19.06
C ILE A 749 -36.37 -15.25 -19.25
N GLU A 750 -36.99 -14.49 -20.17
CA GLU A 750 -38.41 -14.61 -20.51
C GLU A 750 -38.76 -16.04 -20.96
N GLY A 751 -37.92 -16.65 -21.78
CA GLY A 751 -38.10 -18.03 -22.25
C GLY A 751 -38.07 -19.08 -21.13
N ARG A 752 -37.47 -18.76 -19.98
CA ARG A 752 -37.32 -19.64 -18.81
C ARG A 752 -38.35 -19.38 -17.70
N LEU A 753 -39.23 -18.40 -17.84
CA LEU A 753 -40.24 -18.06 -16.84
C LEU A 753 -41.57 -18.80 -17.12
N PRO A 754 -42.05 -19.66 -16.20
CA PRO A 754 -43.32 -20.36 -16.37
C PRO A 754 -44.50 -19.39 -16.52
N GLY A 755 -45.30 -19.53 -17.57
CA GLY A 755 -46.51 -18.72 -17.81
C GLY A 755 -46.29 -17.36 -18.50
N PHE A 756 -45.05 -16.87 -18.55
CA PHE A 756 -44.75 -15.54 -19.12
C PHE A 756 -44.98 -15.46 -20.63
N SER A 757 -44.75 -16.57 -21.36
CA SER A 757 -44.99 -16.65 -22.81
C SER A 757 -46.47 -16.58 -23.20
N ALA A 758 -47.40 -16.87 -22.27
CA ALA A 758 -48.84 -16.76 -22.50
C ALA A 758 -49.34 -15.34 -22.21
N THR A 759 -48.88 -14.71 -21.11
CA THR A 759 -49.24 -13.33 -20.74
C THR A 759 -48.63 -12.30 -21.69
N SER A 760 -47.36 -12.47 -22.05
CA SER A 760 -46.67 -11.61 -23.05
C SER A 760 -47.31 -11.73 -24.43
N ARG A 761 -47.80 -12.92 -24.81
CA ARG A 761 -48.47 -13.15 -26.10
C ARG A 761 -49.90 -12.61 -26.10
N ALA A 762 -50.58 -12.56 -24.96
CA ALA A 762 -51.88 -11.92 -24.79
C ALA A 762 -51.80 -10.37 -24.80
N LEU A 763 -50.71 -9.80 -24.27
CA LEU A 763 -50.49 -8.34 -24.25
C LEU A 763 -50.00 -7.76 -25.59
N ARG A 764 -49.29 -8.57 -26.40
CA ARG A 764 -49.04 -8.31 -27.84
C ARG A 764 -50.31 -8.26 -28.70
N GLN A 765 -51.49 -8.45 -28.10
CA GLN A 765 -52.80 -8.35 -28.75
C GLN A 765 -53.67 -7.20 -28.18
N THR A 766 -53.07 -6.28 -27.41
CA THR A 766 -53.78 -5.08 -26.94
C THR A 766 -53.98 -4.08 -28.09
N PRO A 767 -55.00 -3.19 -28.02
CA PRO A 767 -55.21 -2.15 -29.04
C PRO A 767 -53.99 -1.23 -29.27
N TRP A 768 -53.11 -1.10 -28.27
CA TRP A 768 -51.85 -0.35 -28.33
C TRP A 768 -50.79 -1.05 -29.21
N SER A 769 -50.64 -2.37 -29.06
CA SER A 769 -49.73 -3.19 -29.87
C SER A 769 -50.07 -3.25 -31.36
N GLN A 770 -51.28 -2.85 -31.78
CA GLN A 770 -51.67 -2.74 -33.19
C GLN A 770 -51.28 -1.39 -33.82
N GLN A 771 -50.75 -0.44 -33.05
CA GLN A 771 -50.20 0.84 -33.54
C GLN A 771 -48.66 0.85 -33.63
N SER A 772 -48.02 -0.30 -33.40
CA SER A 772 -46.56 -0.51 -33.25
C SER A 772 -45.68 -0.17 -34.47
N GLY A 773 -46.21 0.55 -35.46
CA GLY A 773 -45.50 0.90 -36.70
C GLY A 773 -44.82 2.27 -36.76
N VAL A 774 -44.93 3.17 -35.76
CA VAL A 774 -44.58 4.60 -36.02
C VAL A 774 -43.67 5.31 -34.98
N ASP A 775 -43.59 4.88 -33.70
CA ASP A 775 -42.79 5.61 -32.67
C ASP A 775 -41.90 4.66 -31.83
N PRO A 776 -40.56 4.82 -31.84
CA PRO A 776 -39.61 4.09 -30.99
C PRO A 776 -39.94 4.16 -29.49
N ARG A 777 -40.52 5.26 -29.01
CA ARG A 777 -40.92 5.41 -27.60
C ARG A 777 -42.04 4.47 -27.21
N HIS A 778 -42.90 4.11 -28.15
CA HIS A 778 -43.99 3.16 -27.91
C HIS A 778 -43.42 1.75 -27.67
N ARG A 779 -42.42 1.36 -28.46
CA ARG A 779 -41.71 0.09 -28.32
C ARG A 779 -40.96 0.01 -26.99
N ASP A 780 -40.28 1.09 -26.59
CA ASP A 780 -39.58 1.16 -25.30
C ASP A 780 -40.56 1.10 -24.11
N ALA A 781 -41.75 1.70 -24.22
CA ALA A 781 -42.79 1.64 -23.20
C ALA A 781 -43.39 0.23 -23.06
N GLU A 782 -43.63 -0.48 -24.18
CA GLU A 782 -44.07 -1.88 -24.16
C GLU A 782 -43.02 -2.79 -23.51
N LEU A 783 -41.73 -2.61 -23.88
CA LEU A 783 -40.63 -3.36 -23.28
C LEU A 783 -40.52 -3.08 -21.77
N LEU A 784 -40.64 -1.81 -21.37
CA LEU A 784 -40.55 -1.42 -19.96
C LEU A 784 -41.64 -2.09 -19.13
N PHE A 785 -42.87 -2.14 -19.65
CA PHE A 785 -43.97 -2.84 -19.00
C PHE A 785 -43.67 -4.33 -18.81
N ASN A 786 -43.20 -5.01 -19.85
CA ASN A 786 -42.84 -6.43 -19.78
C ASN A 786 -41.71 -6.69 -18.77
N VAL A 787 -40.72 -5.81 -18.72
CA VAL A 787 -39.60 -5.92 -17.76
C VAL A 787 -40.08 -5.75 -16.32
N ILE A 788 -41.01 -4.83 -16.04
CA ILE A 788 -41.59 -4.63 -14.70
C ILE A 788 -42.38 -5.88 -14.25
N GLU A 789 -43.20 -6.45 -15.14
CA GLU A 789 -43.94 -7.69 -14.84
C GLU A 789 -42.99 -8.87 -14.61
N ALA A 790 -41.95 -9.01 -15.43
CA ALA A 790 -40.92 -10.04 -15.26
C ALA A 790 -40.15 -9.86 -13.94
N GLU A 791 -39.74 -8.63 -13.60
CA GLU A 791 -39.08 -8.30 -12.33
C GLU A 791 -39.96 -8.72 -11.14
N GLY A 792 -41.26 -8.38 -11.17
CA GLY A 792 -42.22 -8.78 -10.15
C GLY A 792 -42.35 -10.31 -10.03
N ALA A 793 -42.46 -11.01 -11.15
CA ALA A 793 -42.54 -12.47 -11.19
C ALA A 793 -41.26 -13.14 -10.66
N ILE A 794 -40.07 -12.68 -11.10
CA ILE A 794 -38.78 -13.18 -10.65
C ILE A 794 -38.63 -12.95 -9.15
N LYS A 795 -38.97 -11.76 -8.65
CA LYS A 795 -38.95 -11.44 -7.22
C LYS A 795 -39.88 -12.35 -6.41
N GLY A 796 -41.06 -12.64 -6.95
CA GLY A 796 -41.99 -13.62 -6.38
C GLY A 796 -41.41 -15.04 -6.32
N GLU A 797 -40.74 -15.49 -7.38
CA GLU A 797 -40.06 -16.79 -7.41
C GLU A 797 -38.85 -16.85 -6.46
N ILE A 798 -38.04 -15.79 -6.37
CA ILE A 798 -36.97 -15.69 -5.37
C ILE A 798 -37.54 -15.87 -3.96
N ALA A 799 -38.63 -15.18 -3.63
CA ALA A 799 -39.28 -15.32 -2.34
C ALA A 799 -39.83 -16.74 -2.09
N LYS A 800 -40.42 -17.39 -3.11
CA LYS A 800 -40.87 -18.79 -3.01
C LYS A 800 -39.71 -19.75 -2.81
N LEU A 801 -38.60 -19.55 -3.52
CA LEU A 801 -37.39 -20.37 -3.40
C LEU A 801 -36.72 -20.17 -2.03
N ASP A 802 -36.64 -18.94 -1.53
CA ASP A 802 -36.19 -18.62 -0.17
C ASP A 802 -37.04 -19.37 0.88
N ILE A 803 -38.36 -19.34 0.72
CA ILE A 803 -39.29 -20.08 1.57
C ILE A 803 -39.01 -21.59 1.45
N LYS A 804 -39.03 -22.17 0.24
CA LYS A 804 -38.79 -23.61 0.04
C LYS A 804 -37.46 -24.07 0.62
N GLN A 805 -36.39 -23.30 0.42
CA GLN A 805 -35.07 -23.61 0.95
C GLN A 805 -35.05 -23.55 2.48
N HIS A 806 -35.74 -22.58 3.09
CA HIS A 806 -35.89 -22.50 4.54
C HIS A 806 -36.68 -23.70 5.10
N PHE A 807 -37.76 -24.09 4.42
CA PHE A 807 -38.63 -25.19 4.84
C PHE A 807 -38.07 -26.58 4.49
N ALA A 808 -36.99 -26.70 3.71
CA ALA A 808 -36.43 -28.00 3.31
C ALA A 808 -35.92 -28.81 4.52
N LEU A 809 -35.25 -28.15 5.48
CA LEU A 809 -34.76 -28.80 6.71
C LEU A 809 -35.77 -28.77 7.85
N LEU A 810 -36.81 -27.95 7.77
CA LEU A 810 -37.75 -27.75 8.88
C LEU A 810 -38.42 -29.05 9.36
N PRO A 811 -38.86 -29.99 8.48
CA PRO A 811 -39.44 -31.25 8.93
C PRO A 811 -38.50 -32.10 9.80
N VAL A 812 -37.19 -32.01 9.60
CA VAL A 812 -36.18 -32.71 10.41
C VAL A 812 -35.95 -31.99 11.73
N LEU A 813 -35.91 -30.65 11.70
CA LEU A 813 -35.75 -29.81 12.90
C LEU A 813 -36.98 -29.86 13.83
N ASP A 814 -38.19 -29.99 13.26
CA ASP A 814 -39.47 -30.05 13.99
C ASP A 814 -39.86 -31.47 14.43
N ALA A 815 -39.17 -32.51 13.94
CA ALA A 815 -39.49 -33.92 14.24
C ALA A 815 -39.41 -34.28 15.75
N VAL A 816 -38.85 -33.39 16.57
CA VAL A 816 -38.49 -33.63 17.97
C VAL A 816 -39.64 -33.37 18.97
N ASP A 817 -40.83 -32.96 18.52
CA ASP A 817 -42.05 -32.99 19.35
C ASP A 817 -42.85 -34.32 19.25
N GLY A 818 -42.15 -35.43 18.95
CA GLY A 818 -42.65 -36.80 19.17
C GLY A 818 -43.48 -37.42 18.05
N ARG A 819 -43.21 -37.11 16.76
CA ARG A 819 -44.00 -37.66 15.63
C ARG A 819 -43.25 -38.34 14.50
N SER A 820 -41.92 -38.50 14.57
CA SER A 820 -41.16 -39.26 13.56
C SER A 820 -40.12 -40.16 14.21
N SER A 821 -40.10 -41.46 13.87
CA SER A 821 -39.19 -42.48 14.41
C SER A 821 -37.80 -42.49 13.77
N ASP A 822 -37.58 -41.68 12.73
CA ASP A 822 -36.47 -41.87 11.78
C ASP A 822 -35.38 -40.77 11.87
N VAL A 823 -35.41 -39.93 12.92
CA VAL A 823 -34.45 -38.84 13.16
C VAL A 823 -33.89 -38.97 14.58
N GLU A 824 -32.59 -39.20 14.70
CA GLU A 824 -31.89 -39.25 15.99
C GLU A 824 -31.49 -37.83 16.44
N ARG A 825 -31.38 -37.61 17.75
CA ARG A 825 -30.83 -36.36 18.31
C ARG A 825 -29.53 -36.69 19.02
N LEU A 826 -28.42 -36.24 18.46
CA LEU A 826 -27.08 -36.48 18.98
C LEU A 826 -26.39 -35.16 19.27
N SER A 827 -25.36 -35.18 20.11
CA SER A 827 -24.46 -34.05 20.24
C SER A 827 -23.66 -33.90 18.95
N LEU A 828 -23.36 -32.68 18.50
CA LEU A 828 -22.49 -32.49 17.33
C LEU A 828 -21.12 -33.16 17.53
N GLY A 829 -20.65 -33.23 18.78
CA GLY A 829 -19.43 -33.95 19.16
C GLY A 829 -19.49 -35.47 18.95
N ASP A 830 -20.67 -36.09 18.96
CA ASP A 830 -20.84 -37.53 18.73
C ASP A 830 -20.68 -37.90 17.24
N VAL A 831 -20.75 -36.91 16.35
CA VAL A 831 -20.80 -37.10 14.88
C VAL A 831 -19.77 -36.26 14.13
N VAL A 832 -18.92 -35.53 14.85
CA VAL A 832 -17.77 -34.78 14.31
C VAL A 832 -16.50 -35.38 14.90
N LEU A 833 -15.70 -36.02 14.05
CA LEU A 833 -14.46 -36.70 14.43
C LEU A 833 -13.37 -35.73 14.90
N SER A 834 -13.33 -34.51 14.36
CA SER A 834 -12.41 -33.49 14.85
C SER A 834 -12.93 -32.07 14.59
N LEU A 835 -12.59 -31.16 15.50
CA LEU A 835 -12.77 -29.72 15.34
C LEU A 835 -11.43 -29.02 15.61
N THR A 836 -10.84 -28.43 14.58
CA THR A 836 -9.51 -27.81 14.63
C THR A 836 -9.56 -26.35 14.16
N ARG A 837 -8.51 -25.58 14.47
CA ARG A 837 -8.30 -24.21 13.99
C ARG A 837 -7.01 -24.16 13.19
N GLY A 838 -6.98 -23.29 12.19
CA GLY A 838 -5.80 -23.11 11.36
C GLY A 838 -4.61 -22.46 12.05
N ALA A 839 -3.54 -22.41 11.30
CA ALA A 839 -2.25 -21.97 11.78
C ALA A 839 -1.91 -20.55 11.33
N ALA A 840 -1.26 -19.79 12.22
CA ALA A 840 -0.81 -18.44 11.91
C ALA A 840 0.61 -18.53 11.32
N GLY A 841 0.82 -17.92 10.16
CA GLY A 841 2.13 -17.81 9.53
C GLY A 841 2.18 -16.62 8.56
N PRO A 842 3.39 -16.18 8.19
CA PRO A 842 3.58 -15.16 7.17
C PRO A 842 2.96 -15.66 5.87
N SER A 843 2.08 -14.85 5.31
CA SER A 843 1.32 -15.21 4.13
C SER A 843 1.45 -14.09 3.10
N SER A 844 1.66 -14.47 1.86
CA SER A 844 1.87 -13.57 0.73
C SER A 844 0.83 -13.82 -0.35
N THR A 845 0.74 -12.93 -1.32
CA THR A 845 -0.04 -13.11 -2.54
C THR A 845 0.74 -13.82 -3.65
N ASP A 846 2.04 -14.11 -3.44
CA ASP A 846 2.83 -14.93 -4.36
C ASP A 846 2.37 -16.39 -4.32
N THR A 847 2.20 -17.00 -5.50
CA THR A 847 1.67 -18.35 -5.70
C THR A 847 2.67 -19.48 -5.37
N SER A 848 3.89 -19.14 -4.94
CA SER A 848 4.97 -20.08 -4.64
C SER A 848 4.82 -20.88 -3.33
N GLY A 849 3.81 -20.57 -2.50
CA GLY A 849 3.60 -21.17 -1.17
C GLY A 849 2.37 -22.09 -1.03
N LEU A 850 1.98 -22.41 0.21
CA LEU A 850 0.80 -23.25 0.50
C LEU A 850 -0.48 -22.40 0.58
N PRO A 851 -1.53 -22.69 -0.22
CA PRO A 851 -2.73 -21.85 -0.24
C PRO A 851 -3.49 -21.92 1.09
N VAL A 852 -3.89 -20.76 1.63
CA VAL A 852 -4.60 -20.63 2.91
C VAL A 852 -5.98 -20.02 2.75
N ILE A 853 -6.99 -20.70 3.29
CA ILE A 853 -8.36 -20.21 3.38
C ILE A 853 -8.54 -19.31 4.60
N TRP A 854 -8.76 -18.02 4.36
CA TRP A 854 -9.11 -17.02 5.37
C TRP A 854 -10.63 -16.83 5.45
N PRO A 855 -11.17 -16.24 6.53
CA PRO A 855 -12.59 -15.91 6.60
C PRO A 855 -13.05 -14.99 5.46
N SER A 856 -12.13 -14.16 4.94
CA SER A 856 -12.39 -13.32 3.76
C SER A 856 -12.60 -14.11 2.48
N ASN A 857 -12.04 -15.32 2.38
CA ASN A 857 -12.27 -16.24 1.26
C ASN A 857 -13.59 -16.98 1.38
N MET A 858 -14.33 -16.83 2.48
CA MET A 858 -15.62 -17.50 2.67
C MET A 858 -16.78 -16.57 2.33
N THR A 859 -17.56 -16.94 1.30
CA THR A 859 -18.72 -16.17 0.85
C THR A 859 -20.02 -16.85 1.26
N GLY A 860 -21.16 -16.20 0.98
CA GLY A 860 -22.46 -16.85 1.13
C GLY A 860 -22.70 -18.02 0.16
N ALA A 861 -21.93 -18.08 -0.93
CA ALA A 861 -22.07 -19.05 -2.02
C ALA A 861 -20.99 -20.16 -2.00
N GLY A 862 -19.95 -20.05 -1.17
CA GLY A 862 -18.85 -21.01 -1.12
C GLY A 862 -17.52 -20.35 -0.77
N LEU A 863 -16.46 -20.76 -1.47
CA LEU A 863 -15.11 -20.20 -1.33
C LEU A 863 -14.77 -19.31 -2.52
N ASP A 864 -14.29 -18.10 -2.24
CA ASP A 864 -13.67 -17.19 -3.21
C ASP A 864 -12.14 -17.31 -3.10
N LEU A 865 -11.55 -17.84 -4.17
CA LEU A 865 -10.13 -18.18 -4.26
C LEU A 865 -9.32 -17.12 -5.02
N THR A 866 -9.94 -16.01 -5.46
CA THR A 866 -9.26 -14.96 -6.25
C THR A 866 -8.18 -14.23 -5.46
N ASN A 867 -8.44 -14.00 -4.17
CA ASN A 867 -7.54 -13.32 -3.24
C ASN A 867 -6.97 -14.30 -2.21
N LEU A 868 -6.44 -15.42 -2.68
CA LEU A 868 -5.76 -16.36 -1.80
C LEU A 868 -4.45 -15.78 -1.29
N ARG A 869 -4.17 -16.10 -0.04
CA ARG A 869 -2.84 -15.92 0.52
C ARG A 869 -2.17 -17.27 0.62
N TYR A 870 -0.91 -17.30 0.28
CA TYR A 870 -0.06 -18.47 0.34
C TYR A 870 0.86 -18.31 1.54
N LEU A 871 0.92 -19.32 2.41
CA LEU A 871 1.95 -19.37 3.44
C LEU A 871 3.30 -19.42 2.75
N ILE A 872 4.10 -18.37 2.94
CA ILE A 872 5.48 -18.32 2.46
C ILE A 872 6.39 -18.76 3.57
N GLY A 873 7.26 -19.68 3.20
CA GLY A 873 8.20 -20.28 4.13
C GLY A 873 7.47 -21.11 5.17
N SER A 874 8.03 -21.03 6.35
CA SER A 874 8.22 -22.19 7.17
C SER A 874 7.24 -22.19 8.36
N GLY A 875 6.03 -21.69 8.11
CA GLY A 875 4.99 -21.54 9.12
C GLY A 875 4.34 -22.89 9.44
N ARG A 876 3.73 -22.99 10.62
CA ARG A 876 2.77 -24.08 10.92
C ARG A 876 1.85 -24.25 9.71
N VAL A 877 1.95 -25.38 9.01
CA VAL A 877 0.90 -25.78 8.10
C VAL A 877 -0.25 -26.24 8.99
N GLY A 878 -1.42 -25.62 8.86
CA GLY A 878 -2.62 -26.14 9.52
C GLY A 878 -2.95 -27.54 8.99
N HIS A 879 -4.04 -28.15 9.46
CA HIS A 879 -4.52 -29.39 8.83
C HIS A 879 -4.68 -29.16 7.32
N ARG A 880 -4.17 -30.09 6.50
CA ARG A 880 -4.38 -30.04 5.05
C ARG A 880 -5.84 -30.38 4.78
N LEU A 881 -6.48 -29.56 3.96
CA LEU A 881 -7.89 -29.72 3.66
C LEU A 881 -8.09 -30.93 2.75
N ALA A 882 -8.87 -31.89 3.21
CA ALA A 882 -9.32 -33.05 2.44
C ALA A 882 -10.75 -32.79 1.90
N PRO A 883 -11.08 -33.30 0.70
CA PRO A 883 -12.45 -33.19 0.18
C PRO A 883 -13.47 -33.75 1.18
N GLY A 884 -14.46 -32.93 1.54
CA GLY A 884 -15.45 -33.25 2.57
C GLY A 884 -15.21 -32.56 3.91
N ASP A 885 -14.10 -31.83 4.08
CA ASP A 885 -13.87 -31.01 5.26
C ASP A 885 -14.84 -29.81 5.32
N VAL A 886 -15.40 -29.51 6.49
CA VAL A 886 -16.35 -28.39 6.67
C VAL A 886 -15.67 -27.23 7.38
N LEU A 887 -15.71 -26.05 6.76
CA LEU A 887 -15.07 -24.82 7.23
C LEU A 887 -16.11 -23.82 7.76
N LEU A 888 -15.79 -23.16 8.88
CA LEU A 888 -16.67 -22.24 9.58
C LEU A 888 -15.90 -20.98 10.04
N GLY A 889 -16.15 -19.83 9.39
CA GLY A 889 -15.41 -18.58 9.61
C GLY A 889 -16.27 -17.43 10.16
N GLY A 890 -15.63 -16.47 10.85
CA GLY A 890 -16.29 -15.22 11.27
C GLY A 890 -17.04 -15.28 12.60
N LEU A 891 -16.63 -16.15 13.54
CA LEU A 891 -17.25 -16.33 14.85
C LEU A 891 -16.64 -15.49 15.99
N ARG A 892 -15.63 -14.64 15.74
CA ARG A 892 -14.96 -13.82 16.78
C ARG A 892 -15.62 -12.45 16.98
N ARG A 893 -15.59 -11.95 18.23
CA ARG A 893 -16.08 -10.60 18.61
C ARG A 893 -15.35 -9.45 17.89
N SER A 894 -14.06 -9.57 17.59
CA SER A 894 -13.27 -8.54 16.88
C SER A 894 -13.70 -8.33 15.43
N ASP A 895 -14.35 -9.32 14.84
CA ASP A 895 -14.69 -9.36 13.41
C ASP A 895 -16.14 -8.86 13.19
N ARG A 896 -16.84 -8.48 14.28
CA ARG A 896 -18.19 -7.93 14.28
C ARG A 896 -18.20 -6.44 13.98
N ILE A 897 -17.98 -6.10 12.72
CA ILE A 897 -18.66 -4.96 12.10
C ILE A 897 -19.86 -5.54 11.34
N GLY A 898 -20.92 -5.90 12.06
CA GLY A 898 -22.23 -6.27 11.48
C GLY A 898 -22.30 -7.54 10.60
N ARG A 899 -21.27 -8.38 10.54
CA ARG A 899 -21.24 -9.58 9.67
C ARG A 899 -21.50 -10.86 10.46
N ALA A 900 -22.43 -11.67 9.96
CA ALA A 900 -22.76 -13.00 10.48
C ALA A 900 -21.75 -14.07 10.01
N TYR A 901 -21.65 -15.24 10.66
CA TYR A 901 -20.64 -16.27 10.30
C TYR A 901 -20.88 -16.89 8.91
N ARG A 902 -19.88 -17.59 8.37
CA ARG A 902 -19.91 -18.23 7.04
C ARG A 902 -19.48 -19.69 7.13
N VAL A 903 -20.03 -20.54 6.26
CA VAL A 903 -19.80 -22.00 6.22
C VAL A 903 -19.46 -22.40 4.79
N ALA A 904 -18.46 -23.25 4.59
CA ALA A 904 -18.10 -23.83 3.29
C ALA A 904 -17.69 -25.30 3.45
N VAL A 905 -17.86 -26.09 2.38
CA VAL A 905 -17.34 -27.48 2.31
C VAL A 905 -16.18 -27.46 1.34
N TRP A 906 -15.04 -28.01 1.73
CA TRP A 906 -13.87 -28.13 0.87
C TRP A 906 -14.09 -29.25 -0.16
N ARG A 907 -13.90 -28.94 -1.45
CA ARG A 907 -14.08 -29.89 -2.56
C ARG A 907 -12.76 -30.36 -3.17
N GLY A 908 -11.62 -29.89 -2.67
CA GLY A 908 -10.31 -30.15 -3.27
C GLY A 908 -9.99 -29.16 -4.40
N GLU A 909 -10.51 -27.94 -4.30
CA GLU A 909 -10.35 -26.87 -5.29
C GLU A 909 -8.87 -26.53 -5.54
N LEU A 910 -8.03 -26.70 -4.53
CA LEU A 910 -6.58 -26.59 -4.64
C LEU A 910 -5.88 -27.75 -3.93
N PRO A 911 -4.85 -28.35 -4.55
CA PRO A 911 -4.04 -29.34 -3.85
C PRO A 911 -3.31 -28.68 -2.68
N GLU A 912 -3.12 -29.44 -1.60
CA GLU A 912 -2.26 -29.04 -0.47
C GLU A 912 -2.73 -27.79 0.31
N ALA A 913 -3.98 -27.34 0.13
CA ALA A 913 -4.51 -26.17 0.81
C ALA A 913 -4.69 -26.39 2.33
N THR A 914 -4.63 -25.29 3.07
CA THR A 914 -4.89 -25.24 4.51
C THR A 914 -5.79 -24.07 4.87
N HIS A 915 -6.06 -23.83 6.15
CA HIS A 915 -6.95 -22.78 6.64
C HIS A 915 -6.26 -21.89 7.68
N SER A 916 -6.79 -20.68 7.84
CA SER A 916 -6.28 -19.71 8.80
C SER A 916 -6.77 -19.99 10.23
N PRO A 917 -6.15 -19.41 11.27
CA PRO A 917 -6.59 -19.55 12.67
C PRO A 917 -7.99 -19.02 12.96
N HIS A 918 -8.52 -18.22 12.03
CA HIS A 918 -9.83 -17.58 12.12
C HIS A 918 -10.94 -18.43 11.47
N VAL A 919 -10.58 -19.58 10.91
CA VAL A 919 -11.50 -20.57 10.35
C VAL A 919 -11.48 -21.81 11.25
N LEU A 920 -12.67 -22.24 11.66
CA LEU A 920 -12.91 -23.53 12.30
C LEU A 920 -13.03 -24.61 11.23
N HIS A 921 -12.46 -25.77 11.51
CA HIS A 921 -12.41 -26.90 10.60
C HIS A 921 -13.00 -28.12 11.28
N LEU A 922 -14.11 -28.61 10.74
CA LEU A 922 -14.87 -29.75 11.25
C LEU A 922 -14.74 -30.91 10.28
N ILE A 923 -14.34 -32.07 10.81
CA ILE A 923 -14.32 -33.34 10.07
C ILE A 923 -15.53 -34.17 10.52
N PRO A 924 -16.60 -34.29 9.72
CA PRO A 924 -17.76 -35.10 10.08
C PRO A 924 -17.43 -36.60 10.02
N ASP A 925 -18.11 -37.42 10.82
CA ASP A 925 -18.03 -38.89 10.73
C ASP A 925 -18.72 -39.37 9.45
N PRO A 926 -17.99 -39.90 8.45
CA PRO A 926 -18.59 -40.31 7.18
C PRO A 926 -19.57 -41.46 7.32
N ALA A 927 -19.54 -42.22 8.43
CA ALA A 927 -20.50 -43.29 8.69
C ALA A 927 -21.88 -42.78 9.12
N ARG A 928 -21.98 -41.52 9.57
CA ARG A 928 -23.18 -40.96 10.21
C ARG A 928 -23.63 -39.61 9.67
N LEU A 929 -22.71 -38.78 9.18
CA LEU A 929 -22.96 -37.38 8.83
C LEU A 929 -22.31 -36.99 7.50
N LEU A 930 -23.13 -36.59 6.53
CA LEU A 930 -22.63 -36.04 5.28
C LEU A 930 -22.10 -34.61 5.50
N PRO A 931 -20.91 -34.25 4.98
CA PRO A 931 -20.37 -32.89 5.06
C PRO A 931 -21.32 -31.80 4.58
N ASP A 932 -21.99 -32.06 3.46
CA ASP A 932 -22.94 -31.12 2.86
C ASP A 932 -24.20 -30.95 3.68
N TYR A 933 -24.62 -32.00 4.39
CA TYR A 933 -25.75 -31.93 5.31
C TYR A 933 -25.38 -31.08 6.52
N LEU A 934 -24.20 -31.31 7.11
CA LEU A 934 -23.69 -30.49 8.20
C LEU A 934 -23.60 -29.01 7.80
N ALA A 935 -23.08 -28.71 6.62
CA ALA A 935 -23.00 -27.35 6.11
C ALA A 935 -24.39 -26.72 5.89
N ALA A 936 -25.35 -27.48 5.35
CA ALA A 936 -26.73 -27.01 5.18
C ALA A 936 -27.42 -26.75 6.54
N TRP A 937 -27.24 -27.66 7.51
CA TRP A 937 -27.74 -27.51 8.87
C TRP A 937 -27.16 -26.27 9.55
N LEU A 938 -25.83 -26.08 9.51
CA LEU A 938 -25.16 -24.89 10.06
C LEU A 938 -25.60 -23.58 9.40
N ARG A 939 -26.10 -23.60 8.15
CA ARG A 939 -26.61 -22.41 7.47
C ARG A 939 -28.06 -22.09 7.81
N HIS A 940 -28.82 -23.03 8.35
CA HIS A 940 -30.24 -22.85 8.62
C HIS A 940 -30.49 -21.74 9.65
N PRO A 941 -31.45 -20.80 9.44
CA PRO A 941 -31.66 -19.65 10.33
C PRO A 941 -31.88 -19.98 11.81
N LEU A 942 -32.57 -21.09 12.13
CA LEU A 942 -32.78 -21.52 13.52
C LEU A 942 -31.47 -21.99 14.16
N VAL A 943 -30.70 -22.82 13.45
CA VAL A 943 -29.38 -23.29 13.89
C VAL A 943 -28.40 -22.13 14.00
N ARG A 944 -28.43 -21.22 13.03
CA ARG A 944 -27.60 -20.03 13.01
C ARG A 944 -27.81 -19.15 14.23
N ARG A 945 -29.06 -18.90 14.61
CA ARG A 945 -29.37 -18.17 15.85
C ARG A 945 -28.87 -18.91 17.10
N ARG A 946 -29.01 -20.25 17.14
CA ARG A 946 -28.45 -21.09 18.23
C ARG A 946 -26.94 -20.90 18.31
N VAL A 947 -26.21 -21.08 17.21
CA VAL A 947 -24.74 -20.97 17.14
C VAL A 947 -24.24 -19.55 17.41
N GLU A 948 -24.91 -18.52 16.88
CA GLU A 948 -24.55 -17.12 17.14
C GLU A 948 -24.76 -16.74 18.62
N ALA A 949 -25.72 -17.34 19.32
CA ALA A 949 -25.89 -17.14 20.76
C ALA A 949 -24.72 -17.72 21.58
N LEU A 950 -24.04 -18.76 21.09
CA LEU A 950 -22.84 -19.32 21.75
C LEU A 950 -21.66 -18.34 21.78
N THR A 951 -21.61 -17.40 20.82
CA THR A 951 -20.49 -16.45 20.65
C THR A 951 -20.49 -15.26 21.63
N THR A 952 -21.44 -15.17 22.57
CA THR A 952 -21.42 -14.16 23.64
C THR A 952 -20.46 -14.53 24.79
N ALA A 953 -19.91 -15.75 24.79
CA ALA A 953 -18.96 -16.25 25.78
C ALA A 953 -17.49 -16.17 25.29
N SER A 954 -16.54 -16.49 26.18
CA SER A 954 -15.08 -16.47 25.93
C SER A 954 -14.67 -17.37 24.74
N PRO A 955 -13.62 -17.06 23.95
CA PRO A 955 -13.19 -17.86 22.79
C PRO A 955 -12.92 -19.35 23.07
N THR A 956 -12.57 -19.70 24.31
CA THR A 956 -12.32 -21.09 24.75
C THR A 956 -13.59 -21.89 25.06
N SER A 957 -14.75 -21.26 25.29
CA SER A 957 -16.01 -21.99 25.51
C SER A 957 -16.72 -22.28 24.18
N LEU A 958 -16.52 -21.46 23.16
CA LEU A 958 -17.21 -21.58 21.87
C LEU A 958 -17.04 -22.95 21.20
N ASP A 959 -15.82 -23.50 21.15
CA ASP A 959 -15.54 -24.78 20.47
C ASP A 959 -16.29 -25.93 21.17
N ARG A 960 -16.26 -25.95 22.51
CA ARG A 960 -16.98 -26.92 23.35
C ARG A 960 -18.49 -26.75 23.26
N ASP A 961 -18.98 -25.52 23.37
CA ASP A 961 -20.41 -25.23 23.36
C ASP A 961 -21.02 -25.54 21.97
N LEU A 962 -20.24 -25.38 20.89
CA LEU A 962 -20.62 -25.81 19.54
C LEU A 962 -20.69 -27.33 19.43
N LEU A 963 -19.68 -28.06 19.94
CA LEU A 963 -19.71 -29.53 19.94
C LEU A 963 -20.86 -30.09 20.78
N ASN A 964 -21.22 -29.44 21.89
CA ASN A 964 -22.36 -29.82 22.73
C ASN A 964 -23.72 -29.41 22.15
N SER A 965 -23.76 -28.78 20.98
CA SER A 965 -25.02 -28.42 20.35
C SER A 965 -25.68 -29.66 19.74
N ASP A 966 -26.95 -29.88 20.07
CA ASP A 966 -27.70 -30.99 19.49
C ASP A 966 -27.88 -30.80 17.98
N ILE A 967 -27.61 -31.87 17.22
CA ILE A 967 -27.90 -31.99 15.80
C ILE A 967 -28.99 -33.05 15.59
N GLU A 968 -30.00 -32.69 14.82
CA GLU A 968 -31.07 -33.57 14.37
C GLU A 968 -30.56 -34.38 13.16
N LEU A 969 -30.34 -35.69 13.34
CA LEU A 969 -29.62 -36.55 12.40
C LEU A 969 -30.54 -37.62 11.78
N PRO A 970 -31.02 -37.42 10.54
CA PRO A 970 -31.69 -38.46 9.77
C PRO A 970 -30.67 -39.43 9.15
N GLY A 971 -31.10 -40.59 8.66
CA GLY A 971 -30.19 -41.53 7.97
C GLY A 971 -29.50 -40.93 6.72
N LEU A 972 -28.33 -41.45 6.34
CA LEU A 972 -27.48 -40.90 5.26
C LEU A 972 -28.20 -40.67 3.93
N GLU A 973 -29.09 -41.59 3.51
CA GLU A 973 -29.88 -41.41 2.28
C GLU A 973 -30.84 -40.22 2.36
N ALA A 974 -31.44 -39.98 3.53
CA ALA A 974 -32.30 -38.83 3.76
C ALA A 974 -31.49 -37.54 3.83
N GLN A 975 -30.30 -37.57 4.43
CA GLN A 975 -29.36 -36.44 4.40
C GLN A 975 -29.00 -36.06 2.95
N GLN A 976 -28.65 -37.03 2.11
CA GLN A 976 -28.29 -36.79 0.71
C GLN A 976 -29.44 -36.14 -0.07
N ARG A 977 -30.67 -36.67 0.07
CA ARG A 977 -31.86 -36.09 -0.58
C ARG A 977 -32.11 -34.64 -0.17
N LEU A 978 -31.92 -34.31 1.11
CA LEU A 978 -32.08 -32.95 1.61
C LEU A 978 -30.99 -32.02 1.07
N VAL A 979 -29.75 -32.48 1.03
CA VAL A 979 -28.62 -31.74 0.45
C VAL A 979 -28.88 -31.44 -1.03
N ASP A 980 -29.26 -32.44 -1.81
CA ASP A 980 -29.51 -32.30 -3.25
C ASP A 980 -30.65 -31.30 -3.51
N GLU A 981 -31.72 -31.36 -2.70
CA GLU A 981 -32.84 -30.43 -2.82
C GLU A 981 -32.44 -28.99 -2.43
N ILE A 982 -31.70 -28.81 -1.34
CA ILE A 982 -31.21 -27.48 -0.92
C ILE A 982 -30.25 -26.90 -1.96
N ALA A 983 -29.34 -27.72 -2.51
CA ALA A 983 -28.42 -27.31 -3.55
C ALA A 983 -29.15 -26.92 -4.84
N ARG A 984 -30.15 -27.71 -5.24
CA ARG A 984 -31.01 -27.41 -6.39
C ARG A 984 -31.76 -26.09 -6.20
N LEU A 985 -32.39 -25.89 -5.04
CA LEU A 985 -33.12 -24.66 -4.72
C LEU A 985 -32.19 -23.44 -4.64
N ALA A 986 -31.00 -23.59 -4.07
CA ALA A 986 -30.01 -22.51 -3.99
C ALA A 986 -29.48 -22.11 -5.37
N ALA A 987 -29.20 -23.07 -6.24
CA ALA A 987 -28.80 -22.81 -7.62
C ALA A 987 -29.91 -22.10 -8.41
N GLU A 988 -31.15 -22.60 -8.29
CA GLU A 988 -32.32 -21.93 -8.88
C GLU A 988 -32.47 -20.49 -8.35
N GLN A 989 -32.27 -20.27 -7.05
CA GLN A 989 -32.39 -18.94 -6.45
C GLN A 989 -31.28 -17.98 -6.92
N ALA A 990 -30.03 -18.43 -6.98
CA ALA A 990 -28.90 -17.65 -7.46
C ALA A 990 -29.13 -17.22 -8.92
N ASP A 991 -29.58 -18.15 -9.77
CA ASP A 991 -29.99 -17.85 -11.13
C ASP A 991 -31.09 -16.79 -11.16
N ARG A 992 -32.14 -16.90 -10.34
CA ARG A 992 -33.22 -15.90 -10.29
C ARG A 992 -32.73 -14.52 -9.80
N ARG A 993 -31.78 -14.44 -8.88
CA ARG A 993 -31.20 -13.15 -8.43
C ARG A 993 -30.45 -12.45 -9.55
N ILE A 994 -29.63 -13.18 -10.32
CA ILE A 994 -28.95 -12.64 -11.50
C ILE A 994 -29.97 -12.09 -12.51
N GLN A 995 -31.08 -12.82 -12.71
CA GLN A 995 -32.17 -12.40 -13.60
C GLN A 995 -32.86 -11.13 -13.10
N HIS A 996 -33.09 -11.01 -11.79
CA HIS A 996 -33.70 -9.84 -11.17
C HIS A 996 -32.84 -8.59 -11.35
N ASP A 997 -31.55 -8.67 -11.01
CA ASP A 997 -30.64 -7.53 -11.10
C ASP A 997 -30.51 -7.05 -12.56
N LYS A 998 -30.54 -7.98 -13.51
CA LYS A 998 -30.62 -7.65 -14.94
C LYS A 998 -31.92 -6.93 -15.32
N ALA A 999 -33.07 -7.43 -14.86
CA ALA A 999 -34.36 -6.79 -15.12
C ALA A 999 -34.40 -5.35 -14.57
N VAL A 1000 -33.84 -5.12 -13.38
CA VAL A 1000 -33.72 -3.78 -12.78
C VAL A 1000 -32.90 -2.84 -13.67
N ARG A 1001 -31.73 -3.27 -14.15
CA ARG A 1001 -30.88 -2.47 -15.05
C ARG A 1001 -31.60 -2.12 -16.36
N ILE A 1002 -32.29 -3.09 -16.96
CA ILE A 1002 -33.05 -2.88 -18.20
C ILE A 1002 -34.18 -1.87 -17.97
N ARG A 1003 -34.90 -2.00 -16.86
CA ARG A 1003 -35.98 -1.08 -16.47
C ARG A 1003 -35.46 0.35 -16.33
N GLU A 1004 -34.33 0.54 -15.64
CA GLU A 1004 -33.70 1.85 -15.46
C GLU A 1004 -33.25 2.45 -16.79
N GLY A 1005 -32.63 1.66 -17.67
CA GLY A 1005 -32.22 2.10 -19.01
C GLY A 1005 -33.40 2.49 -19.91
N LEU A 1006 -34.47 1.69 -19.94
CA LEU A 1006 -35.69 2.00 -20.71
C LEU A 1006 -36.40 3.24 -20.16
N ALA A 1007 -36.52 3.36 -18.83
CA ALA A 1007 -37.11 4.53 -18.19
C ALA A 1007 -36.30 5.81 -18.49
N GLY A 1008 -34.97 5.72 -18.48
CA GLY A 1008 -34.06 6.82 -18.85
C GLY A 1008 -34.32 7.32 -20.28
N ARG A 1009 -34.41 6.42 -21.27
CA ARG A 1009 -34.72 6.79 -22.67
C ARG A 1009 -36.07 7.47 -22.84
N LEU A 1010 -37.10 6.93 -22.18
CA LEU A 1010 -38.46 7.48 -22.25
C LEU A 1010 -38.57 8.88 -21.65
N LEU A 1011 -37.75 9.18 -20.63
CA LEU A 1011 -37.69 10.48 -19.96
C LEU A 1011 -36.73 11.48 -20.63
N GLY A 1012 -36.08 11.12 -21.74
CA GLY A 1012 -35.16 12.00 -22.48
C GLY A 1012 -33.77 12.11 -21.86
N GLY A 1013 -33.35 11.13 -21.05
CA GLY A 1013 -31.97 11.02 -20.56
C GLY A 1013 -30.98 10.65 -21.68
N PRO A 1014 -29.67 10.83 -21.47
CA PRO A 1014 -28.64 10.42 -22.42
C PRO A 1014 -28.73 8.92 -22.75
N LEU A 1015 -28.41 8.57 -24.01
CA LEU A 1015 -28.52 7.21 -24.58
C LEU A 1015 -27.49 6.22 -24.01
N ASP A 1016 -26.41 6.73 -23.40
CA ASP A 1016 -25.42 5.96 -22.65
C ASP A 1016 -25.77 6.06 -21.16
N PHE A 1017 -26.24 4.95 -20.57
CA PHE A 1017 -26.53 4.81 -19.14
C PHE A 1017 -25.46 3.95 -18.47
#